data_AF-A0ABC8TPW7-F1
#
_entry.id   AF-A0ABC8TPW7-F1
#
_cell.length_a   1.000
_cell.length_b   1.000
_cell.length_c   1.000
_cell.angle_alpha   90.00
_cell.angle_beta   90.00
_cell.angle_gamma   90.00
#
_symmetry.space_group_name_H-M   'P 1'
#
loop_
_entity.id
_entity.type
_entity.pdbx_description
1 polymer ?
#
loop_
_entity_poly.entity_id
_entity_poly.type
_entity_poly.pdbx_seq_one_letter_code
_entity_poly.pdbx_strand_id
1 'polypeptide(L)'
;MALGKYSRVDGKKSSSSYCSTVTLVVFVALCLVGVWMMTSSSVVPVQNADVSSQENKNEVKTELSEKNENNASAESNTNNESNTKQFEDNPGDLPEDATKGDSNVNLTTQEEKNSNSQENSDVPEKTTEKITEEVQDEKSKEKPEKQNEEENKSEDASENETKNLEGKKENGGSNPEEKDSEAGGESNSGKQGDSEEGLIGDKSNSDEGSEKSDERKDVFKGNGQIEENVEQKEDKESDSNFSEKKDGEKTKDQASTEVFPSGAQSELLNETTTQNGAFSTQAAESQKEKGAQTSSEPEQQTGYRWKLCNVTAGPDYIPCLDNLQAIRKLRTTKHYEHRERHCPEDPPTCLVPLPEGYQHPIEWPTSREKIWYHNVPHTKLAEIKGHQNWVKVTGEFLTFPGGGTQFQHGALHYIDFIQQSVPDIAWGKHTRVILDVGCGVASFGGYLFERDVLTMSFAPKDEHEAQVQFALERGIPAISAVMGTKRLPFPGRVFDIVHCARCRVPWHIEGGKLLLELNRLLRPGGFFVWSATPIYRKLPEDVEIWEAMKQLTKSMCWEVVSINKDRLNKVGVAVYQKPNSNECYEKRSQNEPPLCQHSDDPNAAWNVPLQSCMHKVPVESSERGSQWPEQWPARLEKPPYWLLSSEVGVYGKPAPEDFTEDYAHWKRVVSKSYISGMGINWSTVRNAMDMRSIYGGFAAALRDLNIWVMNVVSVDSPDTLPLIYERGLFGMYHDWCESFSTYPRSYDLLHADHLFSKIKNKCNLTALVAEVDRILRPEGKLIVRDKVETVNEVENMLRSMQWEIRLTYSRDKEGLLCVQKTMWRPKEVETVTYAIA
;
A
#
# COMPACT_ATOMS: atom_id res chain seq x y z
N MET A 1 1.98 -62.11 46.40
CA MET A 1 3.28 -62.41 47.07
C MET A 1 3.99 -61.07 47.16
N ALA A 2 4.38 -60.49 48.30
CA ALA A 2 5.24 -61.03 49.39
C ALA A 2 6.67 -61.28 48.86
N LEU A 3 7.77 -60.69 49.36
CA LEU A 3 8.04 -59.80 50.52
C LEU A 3 8.93 -58.59 50.07
N GLY A 4 9.40 -57.61 50.87
CA GLY A 4 9.37 -57.34 52.31
C GLY A 4 9.97 -55.95 52.67
N LYS A 5 9.83 -55.49 53.92
CA LYS A 5 10.23 -54.14 54.41
C LYS A 5 11.64 -54.08 55.06
N TYR A 6 12.06 -52.86 55.43
CA TYR A 6 12.94 -52.36 56.55
C TYR A 6 13.92 -51.30 55.98
N SER A 7 13.86 -49.98 56.25
CA SER A 7 13.98 -49.18 57.51
C SER A 7 15.30 -49.44 58.27
N ARG A 8 16.08 -48.46 58.76
CA ARG A 8 15.82 -47.27 59.61
C ARG A 8 17.07 -46.30 59.58
N VAL A 9 16.96 -44.96 59.50
CA VAL A 9 16.93 -43.90 60.58
C VAL A 9 18.29 -43.23 60.95
N ASP A 10 18.21 -41.91 61.25
CA ASP A 10 19.17 -40.99 61.92
C ASP A 10 20.52 -40.56 61.26
N GLY A 11 21.07 -39.41 61.70
CA GLY A 11 22.41 -38.97 61.26
C GLY A 11 23.04 -37.69 61.86
N LYS A 12 22.64 -36.49 61.38
CA LYS A 12 23.19 -35.13 61.70
C LYS A 12 24.66 -34.79 61.31
N LYS A 13 24.79 -33.58 60.71
CA LYS A 13 25.91 -32.59 60.82
C LYS A 13 27.29 -32.86 60.17
N SER A 14 27.59 -32.18 59.04
CA SER A 14 28.31 -30.88 59.00
C SER A 14 29.26 -30.63 57.80
N SER A 15 29.09 -29.47 57.16
CA SER A 15 30.08 -28.65 56.41
C SER A 15 30.51 -29.02 54.98
N SER A 16 30.78 -27.95 54.20
CA SER A 16 31.51 -27.85 52.93
C SER A 16 31.00 -28.61 51.68
N SER A 17 30.28 -27.89 50.81
CA SER A 17 30.68 -27.65 49.40
C SER A 17 29.59 -26.84 48.67
N TYR A 18 29.96 -25.73 48.04
CA TYR A 18 29.29 -25.12 46.85
C TYR A 18 30.00 -23.85 46.33
N CYS A 19 31.08 -23.39 46.99
CA CYS A 19 31.94 -22.31 46.49
C CYS A 19 33.05 -22.86 45.55
N SER A 20 32.66 -23.53 44.45
CA SER A 20 33.61 -24.21 43.55
C SER A 20 33.24 -24.14 42.07
N THR A 21 31.95 -24.19 41.72
CA THR A 21 31.49 -24.10 40.32
C THR A 21 31.62 -22.69 39.72
N VAL A 22 31.30 -21.65 40.49
CA VAL A 22 31.34 -20.24 40.01
C VAL A 22 32.76 -19.84 39.61
N THR A 23 33.76 -20.17 40.43
CA THR A 23 35.18 -19.88 40.18
C THR A 23 35.70 -20.57 38.92
N LEU A 24 35.23 -21.78 38.64
CA LEU A 24 35.65 -22.59 37.50
C LEU A 24 35.12 -22.04 36.17
N VAL A 25 33.86 -21.60 36.14
CA VAL A 25 33.24 -21.00 34.94
C VAL A 25 33.91 -19.66 34.57
N VAL A 26 34.18 -18.81 35.55
CA VAL A 26 34.89 -17.53 35.32
C VAL A 26 36.31 -17.74 34.80
N PHE A 27 37.02 -18.76 35.31
CA PHE A 27 38.37 -19.08 34.84
C PHE A 27 38.38 -19.56 33.37
N VAL A 28 37.45 -20.46 33.00
CA VAL A 28 37.32 -20.95 31.60
C VAL A 28 36.97 -19.81 30.64
N ALA A 29 36.09 -18.89 31.04
CA ALA A 29 35.74 -17.72 30.22
C ALA A 29 36.96 -16.82 29.93
N LEU A 30 37.79 -16.55 30.95
CA LEU A 30 39.02 -15.77 30.79
C LEU A 30 40.06 -16.48 29.90
N CYS A 31 40.20 -17.80 30.01
CA CYS A 31 41.09 -18.58 29.15
C CYS A 31 40.69 -18.50 27.66
N LEU A 32 39.40 -18.55 27.34
CA LEU A 32 38.93 -18.49 25.95
C LEU A 32 39.17 -17.12 25.30
N VAL A 33 38.99 -16.02 26.04
CA VAL A 33 39.35 -14.67 25.57
C VAL A 33 40.86 -14.56 25.31
N GLY A 34 41.69 -15.15 26.18
CA GLY A 34 43.15 -15.21 25.99
C GLY A 34 43.59 -15.97 24.73
N VAL A 35 42.88 -17.03 24.34
CA VAL A 35 43.17 -17.78 23.10
C VAL A 35 42.79 -16.98 21.85
N TRP A 36 41.66 -16.26 21.89
CA TRP A 36 41.25 -15.40 20.76
C TRP A 36 42.22 -14.25 20.51
N MET A 37 42.75 -13.62 21.57
CA MET A 37 43.77 -12.57 21.43
C MET A 37 45.16 -13.07 21.00
N MET A 38 45.47 -14.37 21.20
CA MET A 38 46.76 -14.95 20.79
C MET A 38 46.74 -15.62 19.41
N THR A 39 45.61 -15.63 18.69
CA THR A 39 45.49 -16.29 17.37
C THR A 39 45.80 -15.39 16.17
N SER A 40 46.93 -14.67 16.27
CA SER A 40 47.83 -14.21 15.17
C SER A 40 47.29 -13.20 14.12
N SER A 41 47.88 -12.03 13.83
CA SER A 41 49.27 -11.48 13.85
C SER A 41 50.06 -11.58 12.53
N SER A 42 50.89 -10.56 12.25
CA SER A 42 51.46 -10.17 10.94
C SER A 42 52.99 -10.32 10.82
N VAL A 43 53.55 -10.43 9.59
CA VAL A 43 55.01 -10.23 9.30
C VAL A 43 55.28 -9.65 7.88
N VAL A 44 56.37 -8.87 7.71
CA VAL A 44 56.92 -8.15 6.51
C VAL A 44 58.38 -7.68 6.82
N PRO A 45 59.21 -7.03 5.95
CA PRO A 45 59.11 -6.59 4.53
C PRO A 45 60.33 -6.96 3.62
N VAL A 46 60.46 -6.41 2.39
CA VAL A 46 61.75 -6.28 1.64
C VAL A 46 61.93 -4.89 0.97
N GLN A 47 62.86 -4.10 1.52
CA GLN A 47 63.81 -3.11 0.96
C GLN A 47 63.48 -2.09 -0.18
N ASN A 48 63.47 -0.81 0.22
CA ASN A 48 64.32 0.35 -0.20
C ASN A 48 64.41 0.87 -1.67
N ALA A 49 64.16 2.19 -1.85
CA ALA A 49 64.91 3.10 -2.73
C ALA A 49 64.82 4.59 -2.27
N ASP A 50 65.82 5.40 -2.64
CA ASP A 50 66.32 6.65 -2.04
C ASP A 50 65.69 8.03 -2.46
N VAL A 51 65.97 9.05 -1.61
CA VAL A 51 66.37 10.46 -1.90
C VAL A 51 65.36 11.63 -2.17
N SER A 52 65.76 12.78 -1.59
CA SER A 52 65.19 14.12 -1.33
C SER A 52 64.56 15.03 -2.41
N SER A 53 63.75 16.00 -1.95
CA SER A 53 63.90 17.47 -2.18
C SER A 53 63.00 18.23 -1.16
N GLN A 54 63.49 19.13 -0.32
CA GLN A 54 63.87 20.56 -0.51
C GLN A 54 62.72 21.58 -0.64
N GLU A 55 62.59 22.41 0.41
CA GLU A 55 62.29 23.86 0.38
C GLU A 55 60.88 24.36 -0.06
N ASN A 56 60.38 25.54 0.40
CA ASN A 56 61.00 26.57 1.24
C ASN A 56 60.00 27.24 2.22
N LYS A 57 60.52 27.93 3.25
CA LYS A 57 59.76 28.86 4.10
C LYS A 57 59.40 30.14 3.33
N ASN A 58 58.39 30.87 3.82
CA ASN A 58 58.57 32.31 4.01
C ASN A 58 57.84 32.85 5.24
N GLU A 59 58.58 33.62 6.03
CA GLU A 59 58.15 34.47 7.15
C GLU A 59 57.81 35.87 6.55
N VAL A 60 57.28 36.92 7.21
CA VAL A 60 56.81 37.22 8.57
C VAL A 60 55.97 38.52 8.50
N LYS A 61 55.08 38.82 9.46
CA LYS A 61 55.20 39.94 10.43
C LYS A 61 53.94 40.21 11.26
N THR A 62 54.16 40.83 12.43
CA THR A 62 53.22 41.02 13.53
C THR A 62 53.35 42.45 14.07
N GLU A 63 52.26 43.05 14.56
CA GLU A 63 52.19 44.02 15.68
C GLU A 63 50.69 44.29 15.94
N LEU A 64 50.03 44.17 17.11
CA LEU A 64 50.31 44.24 18.57
C LEU A 64 50.15 45.62 19.26
N SER A 65 49.04 45.79 19.97
CA SER A 65 48.87 46.44 21.29
C SER A 65 47.40 46.21 21.73
N GLU A 66 47.01 45.62 22.86
CA GLU A 66 47.44 45.64 24.28
C GLU A 66 46.89 46.79 25.14
N LYS A 67 45.84 46.51 25.92
CA LYS A 67 45.87 46.44 27.42
C LYS A 67 44.51 46.00 27.99
N ASN A 68 44.45 44.90 28.75
CA ASN A 68 44.55 44.76 30.23
C ASN A 68 43.26 45.21 30.97
N GLU A 69 42.75 44.54 32.01
CA GLU A 69 43.11 43.27 32.67
C GLU A 69 41.97 42.82 33.63
N ASN A 70 41.76 41.50 33.84
CA ASN A 70 41.74 40.80 35.15
C ASN A 70 40.95 39.46 35.15
N ASN A 71 41.67 38.36 35.44
CA ASN A 71 41.29 37.12 36.18
C ASN A 71 40.00 36.36 35.79
N ALA A 72 40.04 35.16 35.19
CA ALA A 72 40.54 33.84 35.67
C ALA A 72 39.54 33.11 36.63
N SER A 73 39.33 31.79 36.58
CA SER A 73 40.08 30.65 35.98
C SER A 73 39.12 29.52 35.51
N ALA A 74 39.32 28.90 34.32
CA ALA A 74 39.88 27.54 34.07
C ALA A 74 38.98 26.34 34.51
N GLU A 75 38.89 25.16 33.87
CA GLU A 75 39.64 24.42 32.81
C GLU A 75 38.61 23.72 31.88
N SER A 76 38.62 23.85 30.53
CA SER A 76 39.45 23.19 29.50
C SER A 76 39.33 21.65 29.35
N ASN A 77 38.77 21.20 28.23
CA ASN A 77 39.41 20.17 27.39
C ASN A 77 38.86 20.19 25.94
N THR A 78 39.72 19.87 24.97
CA THR A 78 39.38 19.84 23.53
C THR A 78 39.53 18.42 22.99
N ASN A 79 38.73 18.07 21.99
CA ASN A 79 39.02 16.97 21.06
C ASN A 79 38.50 17.36 19.67
N ASN A 80 39.28 17.06 18.63
CA ASN A 80 38.85 17.20 17.24
C ASN A 80 38.19 15.88 16.79
N GLU A 81 36.94 15.95 16.35
CA GLU A 81 36.35 14.95 15.46
C GLU A 81 35.81 15.62 14.19
N SER A 82 35.72 14.85 13.11
CA SER A 82 35.32 15.34 11.79
C SER A 82 33.82 15.63 11.71
N ASN A 83 33.45 16.84 11.29
CA ASN A 83 32.07 17.25 11.05
C ASN A 83 31.36 16.41 9.97
N THR A 84 30.74 15.29 10.37
CA THR A 84 29.52 14.80 9.71
C THR A 84 28.34 15.62 10.20
N LYS A 85 27.57 16.23 9.28
CA LYS A 85 26.41 17.07 9.65
C LYS A 85 25.40 16.29 10.48
N GLN A 86 25.16 16.76 11.70
CA GLN A 86 24.11 16.30 12.60
C GLN A 86 22.77 16.85 12.12
N PHE A 87 21.84 15.98 11.74
CA PHE A 87 20.48 16.36 11.35
C PHE A 87 19.58 16.36 12.58
N GLU A 88 19.46 17.52 13.21
CA GLU A 88 18.40 17.82 14.18
C GLU A 88 17.41 18.79 13.54
N ASP A 89 16.11 18.46 13.59
CA ASP A 89 15.03 19.38 13.20
C ASP A 89 14.85 20.48 14.26
N ASN A 90 15.86 21.35 14.41
CA ASN A 90 15.75 22.56 15.22
C ASN A 90 14.83 23.56 14.49
N PRO A 91 13.81 24.15 15.16
CA PRO A 91 12.80 24.99 14.51
C PRO A 91 13.31 26.35 13.99
N GLY A 92 14.63 26.59 14.01
CA GLY A 92 15.30 27.73 13.37
C GLY A 92 15.99 27.39 12.05
N ASP A 93 16.33 26.13 11.78
CA ASP A 93 17.15 25.70 10.64
C ASP A 93 16.31 25.37 9.38
N LEU A 94 15.38 26.25 9.04
CA LEU A 94 14.83 26.30 7.69
C LEU A 94 15.90 26.89 6.75
N PRO A 95 16.45 26.15 5.77
CA PRO A 95 17.30 26.74 4.74
C PRO A 95 16.53 27.81 3.97
N GLU A 96 17.22 28.85 3.47
CA GLU A 96 16.58 29.99 2.80
C GLU A 96 15.72 29.61 1.57
N ASP A 97 15.93 28.42 0.98
CA ASP A 97 15.10 27.89 -0.12
C ASP A 97 13.68 27.46 0.31
N ALA A 98 13.42 27.39 1.62
CA ALA A 98 12.08 27.18 2.17
C ALA A 98 11.23 28.46 2.17
N THR A 99 11.86 29.65 2.19
CA THR A 99 11.19 30.96 2.33
C THR A 99 11.36 31.88 1.10
N LYS A 100 12.39 31.70 0.28
CA LYS A 100 12.60 32.47 -0.96
C LYS A 100 12.02 31.76 -2.19
N GLY A 101 10.87 32.25 -2.66
CA GLY A 101 10.29 31.83 -3.95
C GLY A 101 11.13 32.30 -5.15
N ASP A 102 11.07 31.56 -6.27
CA ASP A 102 11.95 31.72 -7.45
C ASP A 102 11.96 33.14 -8.06
N SER A 103 12.88 33.98 -7.57
CA SER A 103 12.98 35.40 -7.91
C SER A 103 14.36 35.71 -8.52
N ASN A 104 14.59 35.26 -9.74
CA ASN A 104 15.79 35.61 -10.53
C ASN A 104 15.40 35.91 -11.99
N VAL A 105 14.74 37.04 -12.18
CA VAL A 105 14.55 37.68 -13.49
C VAL A 105 15.38 38.96 -13.50
N ASN A 106 16.41 39.01 -14.34
CA ASN A 106 17.23 40.20 -14.49
C ASN A 106 16.42 41.36 -15.08
N LEU A 107 16.11 42.36 -14.26
CA LEU A 107 15.58 43.65 -14.70
C LEU A 107 16.41 44.78 -14.09
N THR A 108 17.21 45.41 -14.95
CA THR A 108 18.05 46.56 -14.63
C THR A 108 17.25 47.86 -14.68
N THR A 109 17.05 48.52 -13.54
CA THR A 109 16.76 49.96 -13.48
C THR A 109 17.27 50.55 -12.16
N GLN A 110 17.56 51.86 -12.15
CA GLN A 110 18.23 52.55 -11.05
C GLN A 110 17.26 53.30 -10.12
N GLU A 111 17.76 53.50 -8.89
CA GLU A 111 17.52 54.64 -8.00
C GLU A 111 16.12 54.89 -7.38
N GLU A 112 16.14 54.98 -6.05
CA GLU A 112 15.07 55.52 -5.21
C GLU A 112 14.99 57.06 -5.33
N LYS A 113 13.82 57.65 -5.01
CA LYS A 113 13.70 58.44 -3.77
C LYS A 113 12.30 58.97 -3.40
N ASN A 114 12.14 59.12 -2.09
CA ASN A 114 11.36 60.13 -1.36
C ASN A 114 9.81 60.07 -1.35
N SER A 115 9.33 59.50 -0.24
CA SER A 115 8.83 60.27 0.94
C SER A 115 7.33 60.56 1.10
N ASN A 116 6.85 60.17 2.30
CA ASN A 116 5.85 60.86 3.15
C ASN A 116 4.39 60.96 2.68
N SER A 117 3.37 60.98 3.56
CA SER A 117 3.27 60.55 4.98
C SER A 117 1.84 60.76 5.48
N GLN A 118 1.28 59.81 6.26
CA GLN A 118 0.10 60.02 7.17
C GLN A 118 -1.22 60.46 6.46
N GLU A 119 -2.44 60.40 7.03
CA GLU A 119 -3.01 59.76 8.22
C GLU A 119 -4.55 59.58 8.01
N ASN A 120 -5.22 58.78 8.85
CA ASN A 120 -6.60 58.92 9.43
C ASN A 120 -7.78 59.54 8.63
N SER A 121 -9.06 59.19 8.86
CA SER A 121 -9.73 58.05 9.53
C SER A 121 -11.26 58.15 9.23
N ASP A 122 -12.03 57.12 9.62
CA ASP A 122 -13.51 57.11 9.84
C ASP A 122 -14.46 57.49 8.66
N VAL A 123 -15.41 56.66 8.18
CA VAL A 123 -16.59 56.02 8.84
C VAL A 123 -17.67 57.05 9.24
N PRO A 124 -19.00 56.87 9.00
CA PRO A 124 -19.76 55.70 8.50
C PRO A 124 -20.81 55.95 7.37
N GLU A 125 -21.50 54.86 6.99
CA GLU A 125 -22.98 54.70 7.03
C GLU A 125 -23.75 54.33 5.73
N LYS A 126 -24.88 53.65 5.96
CA LYS A 126 -25.70 52.85 5.04
C LYS A 126 -26.66 53.71 4.22
N THR A 127 -27.12 53.16 3.10
CA THR A 127 -28.56 53.12 2.82
C THR A 127 -28.92 51.80 2.11
N THR A 128 -30.18 51.40 2.19
CA THR A 128 -30.68 50.08 1.74
C THR A 128 -31.87 50.28 0.80
N GLU A 129 -31.90 49.57 -0.34
CA GLU A 129 -33.09 48.99 -1.00
C GLU A 129 -32.61 48.29 -2.30
N LYS A 130 -32.87 47.01 -2.62
CA LYS A 130 -34.05 46.12 -2.67
C LYS A 130 -34.85 46.16 -3.99
N ILE A 131 -34.81 45.01 -4.68
CA ILE A 131 -35.88 44.40 -5.51
C ILE A 131 -36.24 45.13 -6.82
N THR A 132 -35.88 44.53 -7.95
CA THR A 132 -36.87 43.77 -8.77
C THR A 132 -36.18 42.72 -9.64
N GLU A 133 -36.83 41.57 -9.82
CA GLU A 133 -36.57 40.62 -10.90
C GLU A 133 -37.57 40.90 -12.02
N GLU A 134 -37.23 40.58 -13.27
CA GLU A 134 -38.11 39.74 -14.11
C GLU A 134 -37.36 39.20 -15.34
N VAL A 135 -37.87 38.09 -15.88
CA VAL A 135 -37.31 37.35 -17.02
C VAL A 135 -38.35 37.34 -18.15
N GLN A 136 -37.91 37.39 -19.41
CA GLN A 136 -38.75 37.02 -20.54
C GLN A 136 -37.93 36.44 -21.70
N ASP A 137 -38.60 35.66 -22.55
CA ASP A 137 -38.01 34.53 -23.27
C ASP A 137 -38.37 34.51 -24.78
N GLU A 138 -37.81 33.53 -25.50
CA GLU A 138 -38.22 32.99 -26.81
C GLU A 138 -37.80 33.62 -28.17
N LYS A 139 -37.21 32.73 -29.02
CA LYS A 139 -37.44 32.54 -30.49
C LYS A 139 -36.89 33.60 -31.50
N SER A 140 -36.60 33.30 -32.78
CA SER A 140 -36.69 32.06 -33.60
C SER A 140 -35.92 32.08 -34.95
N LYS A 141 -35.62 30.88 -35.50
CA LYS A 141 -35.61 30.43 -36.92
C LYS A 141 -34.70 31.02 -38.03
N GLU A 142 -33.91 30.10 -38.64
CA GLU A 142 -33.77 29.72 -40.08
C GLU A 142 -33.44 30.73 -41.23
N LYS A 143 -32.32 30.45 -41.95
CA LYS A 143 -32.04 30.37 -43.43
C LYS A 143 -32.79 31.27 -44.46
N PRO A 144 -32.14 31.71 -45.60
CA PRO A 144 -31.69 30.80 -46.68
C PRO A 144 -30.36 31.20 -47.42
N GLU A 145 -30.26 31.05 -48.76
CA GLU A 145 -29.06 30.57 -49.52
C GLU A 145 -28.49 31.51 -50.63
N LYS A 146 -27.38 31.03 -51.28
CA LYS A 146 -26.90 31.22 -52.69
C LYS A 146 -25.60 32.06 -52.94
N GLN A 147 -24.79 31.85 -54.00
CA GLN A 147 -24.43 30.70 -54.90
C GLN A 147 -23.22 31.13 -55.81
N ASN A 148 -22.73 30.24 -56.71
CA ASN A 148 -21.76 30.40 -57.85
C ASN A 148 -20.27 30.07 -57.50
N GLU A 149 -19.50 29.19 -58.18
CA GLU A 149 -19.21 28.88 -59.63
C GLU A 149 -17.99 29.68 -60.17
N GLU A 150 -17.00 29.18 -60.94
CA GLU A 150 -16.71 27.95 -61.74
C GLU A 150 -15.18 27.62 -61.67
N GLU A 151 -14.70 26.37 -61.58
CA GLU A 151 -14.39 25.31 -62.60
C GLU A 151 -13.20 25.51 -63.58
N ASN A 152 -12.27 24.52 -63.62
CA ASN A 152 -12.01 23.56 -64.73
C ASN A 152 -10.72 22.71 -64.46
N LYS A 153 -10.81 21.37 -64.24
CA LYS A 153 -10.64 20.21 -65.19
C LYS A 153 -9.18 19.83 -65.53
N SER A 154 -8.80 18.57 -65.80
CA SER A 154 -9.53 17.30 -66.10
C SER A 154 -8.97 16.11 -65.26
N GLU A 155 -9.67 15.00 -64.95
CA GLU A 155 -10.01 13.79 -65.76
C GLU A 155 -8.77 13.12 -66.43
N ASP A 156 -8.60 11.78 -66.51
CA ASP A 156 -9.54 10.64 -66.34
C ASP A 156 -8.83 9.32 -65.83
N ALA A 157 -9.53 8.18 -65.77
CA ALA A 157 -9.12 6.91 -65.14
C ALA A 157 -8.70 5.74 -66.10
N SER A 158 -8.11 4.66 -65.54
CA SER A 158 -8.04 3.31 -66.17
C SER A 158 -7.62 2.20 -65.19
N GLU A 159 -8.10 0.96 -65.38
CA GLU A 159 -7.73 -0.23 -64.57
C GLU A 159 -6.74 -1.21 -65.26
N ASN A 160 -6.14 -2.10 -64.43
CA ASN A 160 -5.91 -3.54 -64.65
C ASN A 160 -4.76 -4.14 -65.54
N GLU A 161 -4.42 -5.37 -65.14
CA GLU A 161 -3.69 -6.50 -65.80
C GLU A 161 -2.15 -6.49 -66.10
N THR A 162 -1.37 -7.04 -65.16
CA THR A 162 -0.74 -8.39 -65.21
C THR A 162 -0.03 -8.90 -66.49
N LYS A 163 1.30 -9.10 -66.44
CA LYS A 163 2.12 -10.32 -66.84
C LYS A 163 3.64 -10.00 -66.92
N ASN A 164 4.60 -10.95 -67.00
CA ASN A 164 4.87 -12.24 -66.33
C ASN A 164 6.24 -12.84 -66.83
N LEU A 165 6.88 -13.74 -66.05
CA LEU A 165 8.01 -14.65 -66.44
C LEU A 165 9.36 -13.99 -66.87
N GLU A 166 10.55 -14.62 -66.95
CA GLU A 166 11.28 -15.72 -66.25
C GLU A 166 12.80 -15.50 -66.53
N GLY A 167 13.76 -16.17 -65.86
CA GLY A 167 15.19 -15.95 -66.19
C GLY A 167 16.31 -16.75 -65.51
N LYS A 168 16.12 -17.99 -65.01
CA LYS A 168 17.17 -18.96 -64.54
C LYS A 168 18.11 -18.54 -63.39
N LYS A 169 18.36 -19.31 -62.32
CA LYS A 169 18.90 -20.70 -62.16
C LYS A 169 20.35 -20.91 -62.62
N GLU A 170 21.28 -21.09 -61.66
CA GLU A 170 21.93 -22.41 -61.41
C GLU A 170 22.62 -22.47 -60.02
N ASN A 171 23.26 -23.61 -59.69
CA ASN A 171 22.86 -24.44 -58.54
C ASN A 171 23.99 -25.31 -57.90
N GLY A 172 23.76 -25.90 -56.71
CA GLY A 172 24.65 -26.84 -55.99
C GLY A 172 25.43 -26.18 -54.83
N GLY A 173 25.77 -26.84 -53.70
CA GLY A 173 25.81 -28.27 -53.33
C GLY A 173 27.25 -28.66 -52.94
N SER A 174 27.58 -29.43 -51.88
CA SER A 174 26.79 -30.27 -50.96
C SER A 174 27.56 -30.54 -49.63
N ASN A 175 26.88 -31.07 -48.61
CA ASN A 175 27.46 -31.87 -47.49
C ASN A 175 27.64 -33.36 -47.95
N PRO A 176 28.19 -34.34 -47.16
CA PRO A 176 28.54 -34.36 -45.72
C PRO A 176 29.91 -35.04 -45.37
N GLU A 177 30.13 -35.39 -44.07
CA GLU A 177 30.99 -36.48 -43.51
C GLU A 177 32.55 -36.37 -43.70
N GLU A 178 33.46 -36.96 -42.89
CA GLU A 178 33.42 -37.71 -41.60
C GLU A 178 34.81 -37.67 -40.89
N LYS A 179 34.87 -37.93 -39.56
CA LYS A 179 36.00 -38.58 -38.79
C LYS A 179 37.40 -37.89 -38.71
N ASP A 180 38.32 -38.20 -37.77
CA ASP A 180 38.30 -39.07 -36.56
C ASP A 180 39.40 -38.72 -35.51
N SER A 181 39.23 -39.17 -34.24
CA SER A 181 40.29 -39.60 -33.27
C SER A 181 41.37 -38.57 -32.77
N GLU A 182 42.11 -38.70 -31.65
CA GLU A 182 42.18 -39.53 -30.41
C GLU A 182 43.17 -38.82 -29.41
N ALA A 183 43.52 -39.21 -28.16
CA ALA A 183 43.16 -40.26 -27.18
C ALA A 183 43.65 -39.88 -25.74
N GLY A 184 43.10 -40.52 -24.70
CA GLY A 184 43.72 -40.72 -23.36
C GLY A 184 43.62 -39.57 -22.33
N GLY A 185 43.40 -39.80 -21.02
CA GLY A 185 43.16 -41.01 -20.21
C GLY A 185 42.87 -40.60 -18.73
N GLU A 186 42.61 -41.44 -17.72
CA GLU A 186 42.56 -42.92 -17.60
C GLU A 186 41.94 -43.35 -16.22
N SER A 187 41.13 -44.43 -16.16
CA SER A 187 40.73 -45.22 -14.94
C SER A 187 39.87 -44.52 -13.83
N ASN A 188 39.19 -45.17 -12.84
CA ASN A 188 38.96 -46.59 -12.45
C ASN A 188 37.64 -46.66 -11.58
N SER A 189 36.61 -47.49 -11.84
CA SER A 189 36.38 -48.92 -11.48
C SER A 189 35.57 -49.25 -10.19
N GLY A 190 34.46 -50.01 -10.31
CA GLY A 190 33.74 -50.71 -9.21
C GLY A 190 32.19 -50.62 -9.32
N LYS A 191 31.42 -51.67 -9.70
CA LYS A 191 30.98 -52.90 -8.96
C LYS A 191 29.83 -52.66 -7.94
N GLN A 192 28.78 -53.52 -7.81
CA GLN A 192 28.40 -54.77 -8.52
C GLN A 192 26.94 -55.21 -8.17
N GLY A 193 26.23 -55.85 -9.12
CA GLY A 193 25.02 -56.71 -8.94
C GLY A 193 23.65 -56.02 -8.82
N ASP A 194 22.48 -56.67 -8.85
CA ASP A 194 21.94 -57.99 -9.33
C ASP A 194 20.41 -57.95 -8.96
N SER A 195 19.34 -58.36 -9.68
CA SER A 195 18.98 -58.99 -10.99
C SER A 195 17.69 -58.26 -11.53
N GLU A 196 16.87 -58.56 -12.56
CA GLU A 196 16.31 -59.77 -13.23
C GLU A 196 15.45 -60.69 -12.32
N GLU A 197 14.26 -61.22 -12.69
CA GLU A 197 13.47 -61.33 -13.94
C GLU A 197 11.93 -61.28 -13.62
N GLY A 198 10.96 -61.26 -14.54
CA GLY A 198 11.04 -61.44 -16.00
C GLY A 198 9.69 -61.29 -16.75
N LEU A 199 9.66 -61.77 -18.00
CA LEU A 199 8.61 -61.59 -19.04
C LEU A 199 7.57 -62.77 -19.00
N ILE A 200 6.63 -63.06 -19.91
CA ILE A 200 6.51 -62.93 -21.39
C ILE A 200 5.02 -62.97 -21.83
N GLY A 201 4.66 -62.22 -22.89
CA GLY A 201 3.72 -62.68 -23.94
C GLY A 201 2.36 -61.97 -24.06
N ASP A 202 1.81 -61.71 -25.27
CA ASP A 202 2.40 -61.85 -26.61
C ASP A 202 1.66 -60.95 -27.67
N LYS A 203 2.26 -60.80 -28.86
CA LYS A 203 1.77 -60.45 -30.24
C LYS A 203 0.26 -60.12 -30.49
N SER A 204 -0.15 -59.33 -31.51
CA SER A 204 0.55 -58.62 -32.63
C SER A 204 -0.41 -57.78 -33.53
N ASN A 205 0.17 -56.80 -34.26
CA ASN A 205 -0.13 -56.24 -35.61
C ASN A 205 -1.55 -56.28 -36.25
N SER A 206 -2.05 -55.10 -36.66
CA SER A 206 -2.49 -54.69 -38.04
C SER A 206 -3.25 -53.33 -37.93
N ASP A 207 -2.99 -52.24 -38.66
CA ASP A 207 -2.77 -51.93 -40.10
C ASP A 207 -4.04 -51.57 -40.89
N GLU A 208 -4.02 -50.39 -41.53
CA GLU A 208 -4.90 -49.81 -42.58
C GLU A 208 -6.44 -49.69 -42.29
N GLY A 209 -7.19 -48.73 -42.86
CA GLY A 209 -6.86 -47.55 -43.69
C GLY A 209 -8.07 -47.02 -44.49
N SER A 210 -8.13 -45.69 -44.76
CA SER A 210 -9.06 -45.00 -45.71
C SER A 210 -10.59 -44.98 -45.34
N GLU A 211 -11.49 -44.12 -45.84
CA GLU A 211 -11.41 -42.78 -46.49
C GLU A 211 -12.81 -42.07 -46.53
N LYS A 212 -12.81 -40.77 -46.90
CA LYS A 212 -13.88 -39.99 -47.60
C LYS A 212 -15.26 -39.68 -46.95
N SER A 213 -15.37 -38.41 -46.51
CA SER A 213 -16.27 -37.35 -47.02
C SER A 213 -17.77 -37.59 -47.33
N ASP A 214 -18.61 -36.63 -46.91
CA ASP A 214 -19.37 -35.80 -47.88
C ASP A 214 -19.72 -34.40 -47.32
N GLU A 215 -19.91 -33.40 -48.19
CA GLU A 215 -20.39 -32.03 -47.86
C GLU A 215 -21.82 -31.80 -48.35
N ARG A 216 -22.56 -30.89 -47.70
CA ARG A 216 -23.32 -29.83 -48.41
C ARG A 216 -23.76 -28.67 -47.50
N LYS A 217 -23.88 -27.49 -48.12
CA LYS A 217 -24.30 -26.21 -47.54
C LYS A 217 -25.69 -25.82 -48.08
N ASP A 218 -26.18 -24.63 -47.67
CA ASP A 218 -27.06 -23.67 -48.40
C ASP A 218 -28.33 -23.24 -47.61
N VAL A 219 -28.84 -21.99 -47.67
CA VAL A 219 -28.39 -20.72 -48.31
C VAL A 219 -29.11 -19.48 -47.71
N PHE A 220 -28.37 -18.37 -47.49
CA PHE A 220 -28.77 -16.93 -47.52
C PHE A 220 -29.87 -16.38 -46.56
N LYS A 221 -30.21 -15.07 -46.48
CA LYS A 221 -29.49 -13.75 -46.56
C LYS A 221 -30.55 -12.62 -46.66
N GLY A 222 -30.45 -11.50 -45.93
CA GLY A 222 -31.32 -10.32 -46.16
C GLY A 222 -31.19 -9.17 -45.15
N ASN A 223 -31.25 -7.92 -45.62
CA ASN A 223 -31.17 -6.70 -44.80
C ASN A 223 -32.56 -6.14 -44.43
N GLY A 224 -32.62 -5.32 -43.39
CA GLY A 224 -33.74 -4.40 -43.07
C GLY A 224 -33.33 -3.43 -41.95
N GLN A 225 -33.73 -2.16 -42.05
CA GLN A 225 -33.34 -1.05 -41.15
C GLN A 225 -34.46 0.00 -41.12
N ILE A 226 -34.38 0.96 -40.16
CA ILE A 226 -35.14 2.24 -40.07
C ILE A 226 -36.52 2.17 -39.36
N GLU A 227 -36.61 2.86 -38.20
CA GLU A 227 -37.59 3.88 -37.71
C GLU A 227 -39.13 3.66 -37.92
N GLU A 228 -40.08 4.23 -37.15
CA GLU A 228 -40.15 5.03 -35.90
C GLU A 228 -41.64 5.08 -35.44
N ASN A 229 -41.91 5.52 -34.19
CA ASN A 229 -43.11 6.31 -33.78
C ASN A 229 -44.56 5.73 -33.95
N VAL A 230 -45.63 6.26 -33.31
CA VAL A 230 -45.83 6.79 -31.94
C VAL A 230 -47.35 6.83 -31.63
N GLU A 231 -47.78 6.58 -30.38
CA GLU A 231 -49.08 7.02 -29.77
C GLU A 231 -50.43 6.58 -30.44
N GLN A 232 -51.65 6.78 -29.90
CA GLN A 232 -52.21 6.99 -28.54
C GLN A 232 -53.70 6.54 -28.55
N LYS A 233 -54.21 5.99 -27.43
CA LYS A 233 -55.63 6.11 -26.94
C LYS A 233 -56.79 5.61 -27.85
N GLU A 234 -58.07 5.57 -27.42
CA GLU A 234 -58.70 5.55 -26.07
C GLU A 234 -59.62 4.28 -26.02
N ASP A 235 -60.83 4.09 -25.43
CA ASP A 235 -61.81 4.89 -24.68
C ASP A 235 -62.73 3.96 -23.83
N LYS A 236 -63.43 4.53 -22.83
CA LYS A 236 -64.75 4.12 -22.21
C LYS A 236 -64.95 2.70 -21.60
N GLU A 237 -65.24 2.57 -20.29
CA GLU A 237 -66.54 2.74 -19.55
C GLU A 237 -67.48 1.51 -19.66
N SER A 238 -68.30 1.09 -18.68
CA SER A 238 -68.82 1.74 -17.44
C SER A 238 -69.26 0.73 -16.34
N ASP A 239 -69.31 1.18 -15.07
CA ASP A 239 -70.30 0.83 -14.01
C ASP A 239 -70.46 -0.60 -13.40
N SER A 240 -70.85 -0.80 -12.12
CA SER A 240 -70.96 0.13 -10.96
C SER A 240 -71.10 -0.57 -9.56
N ASN A 241 -70.75 0.17 -8.51
CA ASN A 241 -71.30 0.24 -7.13
C ASN A 241 -71.40 -0.98 -6.14
N PHE A 242 -70.44 -1.02 -5.19
CA PHE A 242 -70.61 -0.70 -3.74
C PHE A 242 -71.57 -1.52 -2.82
N SER A 243 -71.04 -2.25 -1.81
CA SER A 243 -71.32 -2.10 -0.35
C SER A 243 -70.78 -3.26 0.54
N GLU A 244 -70.82 -3.09 1.87
CA GLU A 244 -70.06 -3.82 2.92
C GLU A 244 -70.59 -5.22 3.33
N LYS A 245 -69.69 -6.15 3.74
CA LYS A 245 -69.49 -6.57 5.17
C LYS A 245 -68.35 -7.59 5.41
N LYS A 246 -68.18 -8.00 6.68
CA LYS A 246 -66.96 -8.56 7.30
C LYS A 246 -66.76 -10.09 7.24
N ASP A 247 -65.53 -10.47 7.65
CA ASP A 247 -65.08 -11.70 8.30
C ASP A 247 -64.76 -12.92 7.41
N GLY A 248 -63.49 -13.34 7.39
CA GLY A 248 -62.97 -14.50 6.65
C GLY A 248 -61.43 -14.55 6.61
N GLU A 249 -60.83 -15.61 7.16
CA GLU A 249 -59.38 -15.75 7.44
C GLU A 249 -58.53 -16.20 6.22
N LYS A 250 -57.20 -16.01 6.31
CA LYS A 250 -56.07 -16.71 5.62
C LYS A 250 -55.50 -16.22 4.27
N THR A 251 -54.40 -15.48 4.42
CA THR A 251 -53.05 -15.71 3.80
C THR A 251 -52.88 -15.74 2.27
N LYS A 252 -52.04 -14.81 1.77
CA LYS A 252 -50.83 -15.16 1.02
C LYS A 252 -49.84 -13.99 0.94
N ASP A 253 -48.70 -14.13 1.63
CA ASP A 253 -47.54 -13.25 1.47
C ASP A 253 -46.61 -13.75 0.36
N GLN A 254 -46.10 -12.84 -0.46
CA GLN A 254 -44.89 -12.98 -1.27
C GLN A 254 -44.47 -11.56 -1.76
N ALA A 255 -43.19 -11.19 -1.84
CA ALA A 255 -41.97 -11.98 -1.64
C ALA A 255 -40.97 -11.31 -0.67
N SER A 256 -40.12 -12.13 -0.04
CA SER A 256 -39.04 -11.70 0.86
C SER A 256 -37.71 -11.55 0.13
N THR A 257 -37.00 -10.44 0.35
CA THR A 257 -35.62 -10.24 -0.14
C THR A 257 -34.67 -11.24 0.49
N GLU A 258 -33.95 -12.05 -0.31
CA GLU A 258 -32.92 -12.95 0.20
C GLU A 258 -31.66 -12.18 0.62
N VAL A 259 -31.56 -11.82 1.90
CA VAL A 259 -30.35 -11.19 2.47
C VAL A 259 -29.14 -12.13 2.41
N PHE A 260 -29.36 -13.45 2.49
CA PHE A 260 -28.33 -14.50 2.42
C PHE A 260 -28.51 -15.33 1.13
N PRO A 261 -27.59 -15.22 0.14
CA PRO A 261 -27.73 -15.92 -1.14
C PRO A 261 -27.46 -17.42 -0.97
N SER A 262 -28.50 -18.23 -1.19
CA SER A 262 -28.62 -19.66 -0.83
C SER A 262 -27.38 -20.56 -1.01
N GLY A 263 -27.21 -21.50 -0.06
CA GLY A 263 -26.49 -22.77 -0.24
C GLY A 263 -24.96 -22.67 -0.18
N ALA A 264 -24.35 -21.99 -1.17
CA ALA A 264 -22.91 -21.88 -1.36
C ALA A 264 -22.20 -20.95 -0.34
N GLN A 265 -22.75 -20.83 0.86
CA GLN A 265 -22.03 -20.31 2.04
C GLN A 265 -21.35 -21.45 2.81
N SER A 266 -21.94 -22.66 2.85
CA SER A 266 -21.43 -23.76 3.69
C SER A 266 -20.08 -24.35 3.24
N GLU A 267 -19.60 -24.07 2.02
CA GLU A 267 -18.35 -24.62 1.50
C GLU A 267 -17.14 -23.73 1.81
N LEU A 268 -17.29 -22.40 1.78
CA LEU A 268 -16.18 -21.44 1.98
C LEU A 268 -15.92 -21.07 3.46
N LEU A 269 -16.65 -21.65 4.42
CA LEU A 269 -16.54 -21.31 5.84
C LEU A 269 -15.54 -22.17 6.63
N ASN A 270 -14.96 -23.21 6.00
CA ASN A 270 -13.99 -24.09 6.64
C ASN A 270 -12.55 -23.75 6.20
N GLU A 271 -12.00 -22.65 6.74
CA GLU A 271 -10.55 -22.38 6.64
C GLU A 271 -9.79 -23.59 7.20
N THR A 272 -9.12 -24.36 6.31
CA THR A 272 -8.58 -25.67 6.68
C THR A 272 -7.36 -25.56 7.58
N THR A 273 -7.59 -25.60 8.89
CA THR A 273 -6.54 -25.84 9.88
C THR A 273 -5.89 -27.18 9.57
N THR A 274 -4.57 -27.19 9.28
CA THR A 274 -3.80 -28.39 8.96
C THR A 274 -3.91 -29.43 10.09
N GLN A 275 -4.60 -30.54 9.84
CA GLN A 275 -4.77 -31.61 10.83
C GLN A 275 -3.77 -32.76 10.66
N ASN A 276 -3.12 -33.10 11.77
CA ASN A 276 -2.71 -34.45 12.14
C ASN A 276 -2.68 -34.50 13.68
N GLY A 277 -3.38 -35.37 14.39
CA GLY A 277 -4.36 -36.37 13.94
C GLY A 277 -5.29 -36.79 15.09
N ALA A 278 -6.14 -37.80 14.88
CA ALA A 278 -7.22 -38.12 15.81
C ALA A 278 -6.80 -39.02 16.99
N PHE A 279 -6.99 -38.53 18.22
CA PHE A 279 -7.41 -39.32 19.40
C PHE A 279 -7.99 -38.39 20.49
N SER A 280 -9.05 -38.81 21.18
CA SER A 280 -9.59 -38.06 22.32
C SER A 280 -8.71 -38.23 23.56
N THR A 281 -8.53 -37.16 24.35
CA THR A 281 -7.75 -37.21 25.60
C THR A 281 -8.66 -37.27 26.83
N GLN A 282 -8.21 -37.93 27.90
CA GLN A 282 -8.92 -38.04 29.19
C GLN A 282 -9.33 -36.69 29.82
N ALA A 283 -8.65 -35.60 29.45
CA ALA A 283 -9.02 -34.24 29.85
C ALA A 283 -10.37 -33.80 29.25
N ALA A 284 -10.71 -34.22 28.03
CA ALA A 284 -11.96 -33.86 27.36
C ALA A 284 -13.19 -34.57 27.96
N GLU A 285 -13.01 -35.78 28.49
CA GLU A 285 -14.08 -36.48 29.23
C GLU A 285 -14.25 -35.91 30.64
N SER A 286 -13.15 -35.62 31.34
CA SER A 286 -13.15 -35.01 32.69
C SER A 286 -13.82 -33.62 32.75
N GLN A 287 -13.92 -32.92 31.61
CA GLN A 287 -14.66 -31.65 31.50
C GLN A 287 -16.18 -31.86 31.54
N LYS A 288 -16.71 -32.99 31.02
CA LYS A 288 -18.16 -33.22 30.90
C LYS A 288 -18.85 -33.54 32.22
N GLU A 289 -18.17 -34.15 33.19
CA GLU A 289 -18.76 -34.37 34.53
C GLU A 289 -18.81 -33.08 35.37
N LYS A 290 -17.88 -32.14 35.17
CA LYS A 290 -17.83 -30.89 35.96
C LYS A 290 -18.90 -29.87 35.57
N GLY A 291 -19.49 -29.98 34.37
CA GLY A 291 -20.57 -29.10 33.91
C GLY A 291 -21.92 -29.28 34.63
N ALA A 292 -22.05 -30.25 35.55
CA ALA A 292 -23.33 -30.60 36.17
C ALA A 292 -23.61 -29.95 37.55
N GLN A 293 -22.63 -29.30 38.19
CA GLN A 293 -22.79 -28.75 39.55
C GLN A 293 -22.07 -27.42 39.81
N THR A 294 -22.49 -26.33 39.15
CA THR A 294 -22.58 -25.02 39.82
C THR A 294 -23.53 -24.09 39.05
N SER A 295 -24.68 -23.78 39.64
CA SER A 295 -25.58 -22.74 39.15
C SER A 295 -25.18 -21.38 39.73
N SER A 296 -24.55 -20.53 38.92
CA SER A 296 -24.44 -19.09 39.19
C SER A 296 -25.62 -18.37 38.54
N GLU A 297 -26.24 -17.44 39.28
CA GLU A 297 -27.31 -16.58 38.77
C GLU A 297 -26.81 -15.68 37.62
N PRO A 298 -27.70 -15.17 36.74
CA PRO A 298 -27.29 -14.32 35.62
C PRO A 298 -26.66 -13.02 36.14
N GLU A 299 -25.41 -12.76 35.74
CA GLU A 299 -24.77 -11.47 35.96
C GLU A 299 -25.59 -10.36 35.29
N GLN A 300 -25.90 -9.32 36.07
CA GLN A 300 -26.58 -8.13 35.57
C GLN A 300 -25.70 -7.44 34.52
N GLN A 301 -26.30 -6.93 33.44
CA GLN A 301 -25.58 -6.31 32.33
C GLN A 301 -24.69 -5.13 32.80
N THR A 302 -23.40 -5.40 32.96
CA THR A 302 -22.35 -4.41 33.21
C THR A 302 -22.04 -3.68 31.91
N GLY A 303 -22.90 -2.73 31.55
CA GLY A 303 -22.81 -1.98 30.29
C GLY A 303 -21.43 -1.35 30.04
N TYR A 304 -20.91 -1.54 28.83
CA TYR A 304 -19.61 -1.00 28.42
C TYR A 304 -19.57 0.53 28.60
N ARG A 305 -18.53 1.04 29.29
CA ARG A 305 -18.43 2.44 29.68
C ARG A 305 -17.23 3.12 29.02
N TRP A 306 -17.49 3.73 27.87
CA TRP A 306 -16.52 4.44 27.04
C TRP A 306 -16.13 5.81 27.61
N LYS A 307 -14.91 6.24 27.29
CA LYS A 307 -14.33 7.55 27.68
C LYS A 307 -13.64 8.18 26.46
N LEU A 308 -13.45 9.50 26.47
CA LEU A 308 -12.63 10.20 25.49
C LEU A 308 -11.14 10.04 25.79
N CYS A 309 -10.32 9.82 24.77
CA CYS A 309 -8.88 9.88 24.90
C CYS A 309 -8.41 11.33 25.15
N ASN A 310 -7.71 11.57 26.26
CA ASN A 310 -6.95 12.79 26.51
C ASN A 310 -5.47 12.51 26.23
N VAL A 311 -4.96 13.18 25.19
CA VAL A 311 -3.69 12.91 24.49
C VAL A 311 -3.21 14.17 23.79
N THR A 312 -1.89 14.32 23.63
CA THR A 312 -1.30 15.54 23.03
C THR A 312 -1.79 15.78 21.60
N ALA A 313 -1.95 14.72 20.82
CA ALA A 313 -2.42 14.77 19.42
C ALA A 313 -3.94 15.05 19.27
N GLY A 314 -4.68 15.19 20.36
CA GLY A 314 -6.11 15.54 20.36
C GLY A 314 -6.96 14.68 19.40
N PRO A 315 -7.63 15.29 18.40
CA PRO A 315 -8.46 14.56 17.45
C PRO A 315 -7.66 13.75 16.42
N ASP A 316 -6.36 13.97 16.26
CA ASP A 316 -5.53 13.33 15.21
C ASP A 316 -4.58 12.26 15.78
N TYR A 317 -5.04 11.64 16.87
CA TYR A 317 -4.33 10.61 17.62
C TYR A 317 -4.25 9.27 16.87
N ILE A 318 -3.03 8.77 16.70
CA ILE A 318 -2.67 7.49 16.12
C ILE A 318 -1.82 6.75 17.16
N PRO A 319 -2.36 5.78 17.92
CA PRO A 319 -1.70 5.23 19.11
C PRO A 319 -0.27 4.70 18.89
N CYS A 320 -0.01 4.13 17.71
CA CYS A 320 1.31 3.61 17.33
C CYS A 320 2.30 4.65 16.80
N LEU A 321 1.88 5.89 16.53
CA LEU A 321 2.78 6.98 16.07
C LEU A 321 2.92 8.10 17.11
N ASP A 322 1.94 8.25 18.01
CA ASP A 322 1.93 9.24 19.09
C ASP A 322 2.38 8.65 20.44
N ASN A 323 3.11 7.52 20.43
CA ASN A 323 3.67 6.91 21.64
C ASN A 323 4.96 7.64 22.08
N LEU A 324 4.77 8.85 22.61
CA LEU A 324 5.83 9.72 23.09
C LEU A 324 6.72 9.03 24.14
N GLN A 325 6.17 8.16 24.98
CA GLN A 325 6.95 7.42 25.98
C GLN A 325 7.89 6.37 25.36
N ALA A 326 7.54 5.75 24.23
CA ALA A 326 8.44 4.87 23.49
C ALA A 326 9.47 5.68 22.67
N ILE A 327 9.02 6.73 21.98
CA ILE A 327 9.87 7.60 21.16
C ILE A 327 10.97 8.26 22.01
N ARG A 328 10.65 8.70 23.23
CA ARG A 328 11.61 9.26 24.21
C ARG A 328 12.66 8.26 24.74
N LYS A 329 12.50 6.95 24.48
CA LYS A 329 13.47 5.90 24.85
C LYS A 329 14.38 5.48 23.68
N LEU A 330 14.19 6.04 22.49
CA LEU A 330 15.03 5.75 21.33
C LEU A 330 16.45 6.28 21.54
N ARG A 331 17.45 5.50 21.11
CA ARG A 331 18.88 5.86 21.21
C ARG A 331 19.34 6.80 20.09
N THR A 332 18.55 6.90 19.03
CA THR A 332 18.85 7.61 17.79
C THR A 332 17.52 7.93 17.09
N THR A 333 17.52 9.04 16.35
CA THR A 333 16.45 9.50 15.48
C THR A 333 16.91 9.66 14.01
N LYS A 334 18.19 9.34 13.73
CA LYS A 334 18.91 9.61 12.47
C LYS A 334 18.30 8.90 11.26
N HIS A 335 17.75 7.70 11.46
CA HIS A 335 17.14 6.89 10.42
C HIS A 335 15.60 6.97 10.51
N TYR A 336 15.05 8.10 10.98
CA TYR A 336 13.64 8.34 11.21
C TYR A 336 12.94 7.31 12.12
N GLU A 337 13.67 6.68 13.02
CA GLU A 337 13.15 5.69 13.99
C GLU A 337 11.94 6.27 14.74
N HIS A 338 12.00 7.55 15.12
CA HIS A 338 10.94 8.30 15.79
C HIS A 338 9.64 8.48 14.99
N ARG A 339 9.63 8.20 13.68
CA ARG A 339 8.44 8.26 12.80
C ARG A 339 7.92 6.87 12.42
N GLU A 340 8.53 5.79 12.95
CA GLU A 340 8.04 4.41 12.82
C GLU A 340 6.86 4.10 13.75
N ARG A 341 6.28 2.90 13.59
CA ARG A 341 5.31 2.32 14.52
C ARG A 341 5.98 1.90 15.83
N HIS A 342 5.59 2.56 16.91
CA HIS A 342 5.88 2.26 18.32
C HIS A 342 4.56 2.01 19.07
N CYS A 343 3.92 0.88 18.83
CA CYS A 343 2.65 0.57 19.47
C CYS A 343 2.80 0.40 21.00
N PRO A 344 1.76 0.72 21.79
CA PRO A 344 1.73 0.45 23.22
C PRO A 344 1.62 -1.06 23.49
N GLU A 345 1.99 -1.49 24.70
CA GLU A 345 1.78 -2.88 25.16
C GLU A 345 0.29 -3.17 25.37
N ASP A 346 -0.44 -2.24 26.00
CA ASP A 346 -1.90 -2.25 26.09
C ASP A 346 -2.51 -1.30 25.03
N PRO A 347 -3.27 -1.81 24.04
CA PRO A 347 -3.94 -0.96 23.06
C PRO A 347 -5.12 -0.20 23.71
N PRO A 348 -5.35 1.08 23.34
CA PRO A 348 -6.29 1.94 24.04
C PRO A 348 -7.76 1.54 23.81
N THR A 349 -8.58 1.69 24.85
CA THR A 349 -10.03 1.44 24.82
C THR A 349 -10.87 2.72 24.90
N CYS A 350 -10.22 3.89 24.90
CA CYS A 350 -10.86 5.20 24.80
C CYS A 350 -11.20 5.56 23.34
N LEU A 351 -12.16 6.48 23.16
CA LEU A 351 -12.59 6.97 21.85
C LEU A 351 -11.92 8.30 21.53
N VAL A 352 -11.45 8.48 20.30
CA VAL A 352 -10.77 9.72 19.87
C VAL A 352 -11.81 10.84 19.67
N PRO A 353 -11.57 12.07 20.18
CA PRO A 353 -12.48 13.19 19.99
C PRO A 353 -12.68 13.56 18.51
N LEU A 354 -13.77 14.27 18.23
CA LEU A 354 -13.99 14.90 16.92
C LEU A 354 -13.37 16.31 16.92
N PRO A 355 -12.91 16.84 15.77
CA PRO A 355 -12.56 18.25 15.61
C PRO A 355 -13.74 19.17 15.94
N GLU A 356 -13.45 20.40 16.38
CA GLU A 356 -14.48 21.40 16.65
C GLU A 356 -15.11 21.89 15.33
N GLY A 357 -16.44 21.77 15.25
CA GLY A 357 -17.19 22.10 14.04
C GLY A 357 -17.11 21.06 12.91
N TYR A 358 -16.68 19.82 13.21
CA TYR A 358 -16.59 18.72 12.23
C TYR A 358 -17.87 18.55 11.39
N GLN A 359 -17.72 18.53 10.07
CA GLN A 359 -18.79 18.47 9.07
C GLN A 359 -18.85 17.11 8.37
N HIS A 360 -19.99 16.80 7.76
CA HIS A 360 -20.08 15.68 6.81
C HIS A 360 -19.08 15.89 5.66
N PRO A 361 -18.24 14.88 5.30
CA PRO A 361 -17.23 15.01 4.26
C PRO A 361 -17.80 15.43 2.90
N ILE A 362 -16.98 16.05 2.05
CA ILE A 362 -17.43 16.44 0.70
C ILE A 362 -17.45 15.21 -0.21
N GLU A 363 -18.56 14.96 -0.90
CA GLU A 363 -18.69 13.79 -1.79
C GLU A 363 -17.70 13.82 -2.98
N TRP A 364 -17.27 12.64 -3.41
CA TRP A 364 -16.41 12.46 -4.58
C TRP A 364 -17.21 12.71 -5.88
N PRO A 365 -16.66 13.36 -6.92
CA PRO A 365 -15.27 13.78 -7.08
C PRO A 365 -14.93 15.15 -6.47
N THR A 366 -15.91 15.89 -5.93
CA THR A 366 -15.70 17.25 -5.42
C THR A 366 -14.68 17.33 -4.29
N SER A 367 -14.59 16.28 -3.45
CA SER A 367 -13.57 16.15 -2.40
C SER A 367 -12.13 16.21 -2.94
N ARG A 368 -11.89 15.81 -4.19
CA ARG A 368 -10.54 15.80 -4.78
C ARG A 368 -9.95 17.20 -4.84
N GLU A 369 -10.76 18.23 -5.09
CA GLU A 369 -10.29 19.61 -5.23
C GLU A 369 -10.56 20.48 -3.97
N LYS A 370 -11.44 20.06 -3.05
CA LYS A 370 -11.68 20.79 -1.79
C LYS A 370 -12.22 19.92 -0.65
N ILE A 371 -11.90 20.29 0.60
CA ILE A 371 -12.44 19.69 1.83
C ILE A 371 -12.85 20.81 2.81
N TRP A 372 -13.60 20.48 3.86
CA TRP A 372 -13.87 21.41 4.96
C TRP A 372 -12.62 21.66 5.80
N TYR A 373 -12.35 22.92 6.13
CA TYR A 373 -11.26 23.28 7.05
C TYR A 373 -11.47 22.63 8.43
N HIS A 374 -12.69 22.64 8.96
CA HIS A 374 -13.03 22.06 10.27
C HIS A 374 -12.77 20.55 10.38
N ASN A 375 -12.69 19.81 9.26
CA ASN A 375 -12.41 18.37 9.30
C ASN A 375 -10.92 18.07 9.47
N VAL A 376 -10.05 18.99 9.02
CA VAL A 376 -8.59 18.91 9.10
C VAL A 376 -8.03 20.33 9.37
N PRO A 377 -8.15 20.85 10.60
CA PRO A 377 -7.98 22.29 10.90
C PRO A 377 -6.52 22.76 11.00
N HIS A 378 -5.70 22.37 10.02
CA HIS A 378 -4.24 22.57 10.00
C HIS A 378 -3.82 23.55 8.90
N THR A 379 -3.43 24.77 9.27
CA THR A 379 -3.06 25.83 8.30
C THR A 379 -1.58 25.81 7.90
N LYS A 380 -0.69 25.23 8.71
CA LYS A 380 0.78 25.28 8.55
C LYS A 380 1.26 24.89 7.14
N LEU A 381 0.67 23.86 6.53
CA LEU A 381 1.01 23.46 5.16
C LEU A 381 0.56 24.48 4.08
N ALA A 382 -0.58 25.15 4.28
CA ALA A 382 -1.06 26.20 3.38
C ALA A 382 -0.23 27.48 3.50
N GLU A 383 0.21 27.83 4.71
CA GLU A 383 1.13 28.95 4.95
C GLU A 383 2.49 28.71 4.28
N ILE A 384 3.09 27.53 4.49
CA ILE A 384 4.43 27.21 3.99
C ILE A 384 4.45 26.86 2.49
N LYS A 385 3.39 26.22 1.94
CA LYS A 385 3.37 25.67 0.56
C LYS A 385 2.24 26.21 -0.33
N GLY A 386 1.40 27.14 0.12
CA GLY A 386 0.29 27.69 -0.68
C GLY A 386 0.72 28.34 -2.01
N HIS A 387 1.94 28.89 -2.06
CA HIS A 387 2.54 29.43 -3.28
C HIS A 387 2.87 28.36 -4.34
N GLN A 388 2.93 27.08 -3.96
CA GLN A 388 3.24 25.94 -4.86
C GLN A 388 1.99 25.20 -5.35
N ASN A 389 0.79 25.80 -5.15
CA ASN A 389 -0.51 25.20 -5.48
C ASN A 389 -0.77 23.82 -4.82
N TRP A 390 -0.18 23.55 -3.65
CA TRP A 390 -0.48 22.35 -2.85
C TRP A 390 -1.87 22.41 -2.22
N VAL A 391 -2.08 23.40 -1.34
CA VAL A 391 -3.32 23.63 -0.59
C VAL A 391 -3.47 25.12 -0.30
N LYS A 392 -4.70 25.65 -0.31
CA LYS A 392 -5.03 27.04 -0.01
C LYS A 392 -6.27 27.12 0.88
N VAL A 393 -6.23 27.94 1.93
CA VAL A 393 -7.43 28.29 2.72
C VAL A 393 -8.32 29.21 1.89
N THR A 394 -9.63 28.94 1.83
CA THR A 394 -10.58 29.69 1.01
C THR A 394 -11.95 29.69 1.69
N GLY A 395 -12.16 30.65 2.59
CA GLY A 395 -13.31 30.64 3.50
C GLY A 395 -13.25 29.41 4.43
N GLU A 396 -14.36 28.69 4.52
CA GLU A 396 -14.51 27.47 5.34
C GLU A 396 -13.87 26.22 4.69
N PHE A 397 -13.25 26.36 3.51
CA PHE A 397 -12.66 25.26 2.74
C PHE A 397 -11.12 25.30 2.71
N LEU A 398 -10.52 24.12 2.66
CA LEU A 398 -9.17 23.91 2.13
C LEU A 398 -9.31 23.44 0.68
N THR A 399 -8.67 24.14 -0.26
CA THR A 399 -8.72 23.85 -1.70
C THR A 399 -7.37 23.37 -2.21
N PHE A 400 -7.38 22.41 -3.14
CA PHE A 400 -6.19 21.72 -3.66
C PHE A 400 -6.16 21.86 -5.19
N PRO A 401 -5.46 22.84 -5.79
CA PRO A 401 -5.47 23.10 -7.24
C PRO A 401 -4.77 22.05 -8.13
N GLY A 402 -4.76 20.77 -7.73
CA GLY A 402 -4.05 19.68 -8.42
C GLY A 402 -2.52 19.80 -8.47
N GLY A 403 -1.94 20.82 -7.84
CA GLY A 403 -0.52 21.14 -7.90
C GLY A 403 0.36 20.31 -6.97
N GLY A 404 1.67 20.50 -7.15
CA GLY A 404 2.74 19.91 -6.34
C GLY A 404 4.08 20.55 -6.67
N THR A 405 5.13 20.34 -5.85
CA THR A 405 6.41 21.06 -6.03
C THR A 405 7.14 20.72 -7.33
N GLN A 406 6.83 19.57 -7.96
CA GLN A 406 7.35 19.21 -9.30
C GLN A 406 6.34 19.41 -10.43
N PHE A 407 5.09 19.78 -10.11
CA PHE A 407 3.99 19.95 -11.05
C PHE A 407 3.07 21.11 -10.61
N GLN A 408 3.64 22.31 -10.50
CA GLN A 408 2.95 23.52 -10.02
C GLN A 408 1.77 23.93 -10.91
N HIS A 409 1.78 23.51 -12.18
CA HIS A 409 0.73 23.71 -13.18
C HIS A 409 -0.27 22.53 -13.28
N GLY A 410 -0.24 21.59 -12.33
CA GLY A 410 -1.22 20.50 -12.19
C GLY A 410 -0.69 19.11 -12.56
N ALA A 411 -1.19 18.09 -11.87
CA ALA A 411 -0.73 16.71 -11.99
C ALA A 411 -0.95 16.06 -13.37
N LEU A 412 -2.03 16.40 -14.10
CA LEU A 412 -2.38 15.75 -15.38
C LEU A 412 -1.28 15.90 -16.45
N HIS A 413 -0.79 17.11 -16.68
CA HIS A 413 0.32 17.37 -17.61
C HIS A 413 1.56 16.57 -17.25
N TYR A 414 1.87 16.42 -15.96
CA TYR A 414 3.01 15.66 -15.46
C TYR A 414 2.83 14.14 -15.64
N ILE A 415 1.62 13.62 -15.41
CA ILE A 415 1.23 12.22 -15.69
C ILE A 415 1.36 11.90 -17.19
N ASP A 416 0.93 12.81 -18.06
CA ASP A 416 1.08 12.67 -19.51
C ASP A 416 2.54 12.78 -19.96
N PHE A 417 3.29 13.75 -19.43
CA PHE A 417 4.73 13.92 -19.71
C PHE A 417 5.56 12.69 -19.34
N ILE A 418 5.22 11.99 -18.24
CA ILE A 418 5.87 10.72 -17.88
C ILE A 418 5.60 9.65 -18.93
N GLN A 419 4.35 9.43 -19.36
CA GLN A 419 4.05 8.41 -20.38
C GLN A 419 4.58 8.80 -21.77
N GLN A 420 4.64 10.08 -22.12
CA GLN A 420 5.30 10.56 -23.33
C GLN A 420 6.82 10.33 -23.28
N SER A 421 7.42 10.31 -22.08
CA SER A 421 8.85 10.05 -21.87
C SER A 421 9.22 8.57 -21.88
N VAL A 422 8.30 7.68 -21.49
CA VAL A 422 8.41 6.21 -21.58
C VAL A 422 7.03 5.63 -21.91
N PRO A 423 6.71 5.37 -23.20
CA PRO A 423 5.39 4.91 -23.62
C PRO A 423 4.92 3.60 -22.99
N ASP A 424 5.87 2.69 -22.73
CA ASP A 424 5.62 1.35 -22.18
C ASP A 424 4.97 1.36 -20.79
N ILE A 425 5.07 2.49 -20.06
CA ILE A 425 4.35 2.72 -18.81
C ILE A 425 2.84 2.46 -18.96
N ALA A 426 2.26 2.89 -20.09
CA ALA A 426 0.88 2.65 -20.51
C ALA A 426 -0.13 2.59 -19.34
N TRP A 427 -0.44 3.77 -18.75
CA TRP A 427 -1.35 3.91 -17.62
C TRP A 427 -2.70 3.21 -17.90
N GLY A 428 -3.20 2.45 -16.92
CA GLY A 428 -4.48 1.74 -17.04
C GLY A 428 -4.44 0.52 -17.97
N LYS A 429 -3.25 0.05 -18.36
CA LYS A 429 -3.07 -1.16 -19.18
C LYS A 429 -1.92 -2.02 -18.64
N HIS A 430 -0.69 -1.53 -18.75
CA HIS A 430 0.49 -2.20 -18.22
C HIS A 430 0.70 -1.83 -16.76
N THR A 431 0.80 -0.52 -16.47
CA THR A 431 0.81 -0.02 -15.10
C THR A 431 -0.60 0.11 -14.54
N ARG A 432 -0.86 -0.56 -13.41
CA ARG A 432 -2.11 -0.49 -12.64
C ARG A 432 -1.88 -0.11 -11.18
N VAL A 433 -0.80 -0.58 -10.53
CA VAL A 433 -0.55 -0.35 -9.09
C VAL A 433 0.79 0.35 -8.85
N ILE A 434 0.74 1.51 -8.20
CA ILE A 434 1.90 2.40 -7.97
C ILE A 434 2.13 2.64 -6.47
N LEU A 435 3.39 2.69 -6.05
CA LEU A 435 3.81 3.22 -4.75
C LEU A 435 4.30 4.67 -4.91
N ASP A 436 3.71 5.62 -4.19
CA ASP A 436 4.02 7.05 -4.28
C ASP A 436 4.66 7.54 -2.97
N VAL A 437 5.99 7.75 -3.04
CA VAL A 437 6.87 8.03 -1.90
C VAL A 437 6.90 9.53 -1.60
N GLY A 438 6.59 9.92 -0.36
CA GLY A 438 6.63 11.33 0.05
C GLY A 438 5.58 12.16 -0.69
N CYS A 439 4.35 11.63 -0.74
CA CYS A 439 3.25 12.04 -1.62
C CYS A 439 2.75 13.49 -1.46
N GLY A 440 3.13 14.19 -0.39
CA GLY A 440 2.51 15.45 -0.01
C GLY A 440 1.01 15.26 0.28
N VAL A 441 0.18 16.03 -0.41
CA VAL A 441 -1.29 15.89 -0.37
C VAL A 441 -1.84 14.82 -1.34
N ALA A 442 -0.97 13.94 -1.88
CA ALA A 442 -1.28 12.85 -2.81
C ALA A 442 -1.93 13.26 -4.16
N SER A 443 -1.71 14.49 -4.64
CA SER A 443 -2.30 14.97 -5.90
C SER A 443 -1.92 14.12 -7.13
N PHE A 444 -0.74 13.47 -7.15
CA PHE A 444 -0.35 12.55 -8.23
C PHE A 444 -1.30 11.34 -8.31
N GLY A 445 -1.48 10.62 -7.20
CA GLY A 445 -2.43 9.51 -7.10
C GLY A 445 -3.89 9.92 -7.30
N GLY A 446 -4.28 11.09 -6.79
CA GLY A 446 -5.65 11.61 -6.92
C GLY A 446 -6.11 11.84 -8.36
N TYR A 447 -5.20 12.24 -9.25
CA TYR A 447 -5.50 12.44 -10.67
C TYR A 447 -5.24 11.19 -11.53
N LEU A 448 -4.43 10.23 -11.07
CA LEU A 448 -4.23 8.94 -11.74
C LEU A 448 -5.49 8.05 -11.80
N PHE A 449 -6.50 8.31 -10.96
CA PHE A 449 -7.83 7.70 -11.11
C PHE A 449 -8.47 7.97 -12.49
N GLU A 450 -8.17 9.10 -13.14
CA GLU A 450 -8.64 9.38 -14.52
C GLU A 450 -7.96 8.50 -15.59
N ARG A 451 -6.94 7.73 -15.21
CA ARG A 451 -6.22 6.77 -16.06
C ARG A 451 -6.42 5.33 -15.63
N ASP A 452 -7.40 5.07 -14.76
CA ASP A 452 -7.69 3.76 -14.17
C ASP A 452 -6.44 3.10 -13.54
N VAL A 453 -5.70 3.91 -12.78
CA VAL A 453 -4.51 3.52 -12.01
C VAL A 453 -4.78 3.71 -10.52
N LEU A 454 -4.38 2.73 -9.71
CA LEU A 454 -4.42 2.79 -8.26
C LEU A 454 -3.03 3.17 -7.71
N THR A 455 -2.98 4.22 -6.89
CA THR A 455 -1.76 4.68 -6.24
C THR A 455 -1.88 4.54 -4.73
N MET A 456 -0.91 3.87 -4.12
CA MET A 456 -0.71 3.83 -2.67
C MET A 456 0.31 4.89 -2.29
N SER A 457 -0.17 6.05 -1.84
CA SER A 457 0.67 7.15 -1.39
C SER A 457 1.09 6.98 0.08
N PHE A 458 2.31 7.36 0.45
CA PHE A 458 2.69 7.42 1.87
C PHE A 458 3.62 8.59 2.22
N ALA A 459 3.47 9.04 3.46
CA ALA A 459 4.37 9.98 4.12
C ALA A 459 4.37 9.71 5.64
N PRO A 460 5.41 10.13 6.39
CA PRO A 460 5.39 10.09 7.84
C PRO A 460 4.33 11.05 8.42
N LYS A 461 3.93 10.82 9.68
CA LYS A 461 3.38 11.90 10.51
C LYS A 461 4.57 12.79 10.90
N ASP A 462 4.64 13.99 10.33
CA ASP A 462 5.78 14.91 10.48
C ASP A 462 5.35 16.33 10.86
N GLU A 463 6.34 17.21 11.03
CA GLU A 463 6.15 18.59 11.50
C GLU A 463 5.40 19.50 10.52
N HIS A 464 5.15 19.09 9.27
CA HIS A 464 4.26 19.84 8.38
C HIS A 464 2.77 19.54 8.64
N GLU A 465 2.49 18.46 9.36
CA GLU A 465 1.19 17.96 9.82
C GLU A 465 0.18 17.64 8.71
N ALA A 466 -0.78 16.76 9.03
CA ALA A 466 -1.94 16.40 8.21
C ALA A 466 -1.74 15.98 6.72
N GLN A 467 -0.52 15.85 6.17
CA GLN A 467 -0.28 15.53 4.74
C GLN A 467 -1.11 14.33 4.22
N VAL A 468 -1.01 13.19 4.91
CA VAL A 468 -1.77 11.96 4.64
C VAL A 468 -3.26 12.12 4.97
N GLN A 469 -3.59 12.93 5.99
CA GLN A 469 -4.98 13.22 6.38
C GLN A 469 -5.72 14.03 5.32
N PHE A 470 -5.06 15.01 4.67
CA PHE A 470 -5.59 15.74 3.52
C PHE A 470 -5.88 14.79 2.36
N ALA A 471 -4.97 13.86 2.03
CA ALA A 471 -5.21 12.86 0.99
C ALA A 471 -6.45 12.00 1.29
N LEU A 472 -6.57 11.52 2.54
CA LEU A 472 -7.70 10.69 2.97
C LEU A 472 -9.03 11.46 3.03
N GLU A 473 -9.03 12.75 3.42
CA GLU A 473 -10.23 13.61 3.36
C GLU A 473 -10.63 13.99 1.92
N ARG A 474 -9.67 14.02 0.99
CA ARG A 474 -9.90 14.21 -0.45
C ARG A 474 -10.40 12.95 -1.18
N GLY A 475 -10.53 11.81 -0.49
CA GLY A 475 -10.93 10.54 -1.10
C GLY A 475 -9.81 9.83 -1.88
N ILE A 476 -8.54 10.00 -1.47
CA ILE A 476 -7.34 9.47 -2.14
C ILE A 476 -6.65 8.45 -1.20
N PRO A 477 -6.17 7.28 -1.69
CA PRO A 477 -5.50 6.29 -0.84
C PRO A 477 -4.15 6.80 -0.32
N ALA A 478 -4.01 6.91 1.00
CA ALA A 478 -2.74 7.23 1.63
C ALA A 478 -2.56 6.58 3.01
N ILE A 479 -1.32 6.34 3.43
CA ILE A 479 -0.98 5.72 4.72
C ILE A 479 0.12 6.48 5.47
N SER A 480 0.09 6.42 6.80
CA SER A 480 1.10 7.04 7.67
C SER A 480 2.25 6.06 7.92
N ALA A 481 3.33 6.22 7.16
CA ALA A 481 4.49 5.31 7.15
C ALA A 481 5.80 6.03 6.81
N VAL A 482 6.94 5.41 7.15
CA VAL A 482 8.28 5.91 6.83
C VAL A 482 9.18 4.75 6.42
N MET A 483 10.14 4.99 5.52
CA MET A 483 11.25 4.06 5.28
C MET A 483 12.38 4.42 6.25
N GLY A 484 12.29 3.89 7.46
CA GLY A 484 13.29 4.08 8.51
C GLY A 484 14.26 2.91 8.58
N THR A 485 14.08 2.05 9.58
CA THR A 485 14.89 0.85 9.84
C THR A 485 14.16 -0.47 9.53
N LYS A 486 12.82 -0.45 9.39
CA LYS A 486 11.96 -1.60 9.05
C LYS A 486 11.48 -1.56 7.59
N ARG A 487 11.13 -2.74 7.04
CA ARG A 487 10.44 -2.89 5.76
C ARG A 487 9.06 -2.23 5.79
N LEU A 488 8.63 -1.69 4.64
CA LEU A 488 7.25 -1.27 4.43
C LEU A 488 6.34 -2.52 4.40
N PRO A 489 5.08 -2.44 4.91
CA PRO A 489 4.20 -3.58 5.14
C PRO A 489 3.54 -4.13 3.86
N PHE A 490 4.32 -4.29 2.80
CA PHE A 490 3.95 -4.80 1.49
C PHE A 490 4.85 -5.99 1.11
N PRO A 491 4.36 -6.96 0.32
CA PRO A 491 5.18 -8.07 -0.16
C PRO A 491 6.21 -7.58 -1.19
N GLY A 492 7.27 -8.36 -1.44
CA GLY A 492 8.22 -8.04 -2.49
C GLY A 492 7.67 -8.28 -3.89
N ARG A 493 8.17 -7.55 -4.90
CA ARG A 493 7.84 -7.74 -6.32
C ARG A 493 6.34 -7.56 -6.62
N VAL A 494 5.72 -6.47 -6.14
CA VAL A 494 4.25 -6.24 -6.23
C VAL A 494 3.83 -4.95 -6.95
N PHE A 495 4.62 -3.88 -6.85
CA PHE A 495 4.31 -2.62 -7.51
C PHE A 495 4.80 -2.61 -8.96
N ASP A 496 3.97 -2.08 -9.85
CA ASP A 496 4.29 -1.96 -11.27
C ASP A 496 5.25 -0.77 -11.49
N ILE A 497 5.06 0.32 -10.73
CA ILE A 497 5.93 1.51 -10.68
C ILE A 497 6.11 2.01 -9.23
N VAL A 498 7.28 2.57 -8.92
CA VAL A 498 7.48 3.45 -7.75
C VAL A 498 7.74 4.90 -8.21
N HIS A 499 7.13 5.88 -7.55
CA HIS A 499 7.25 7.30 -7.85
C HIS A 499 7.82 8.10 -6.66
N CYS A 500 8.64 9.12 -6.92
CA CYS A 500 9.09 10.12 -5.95
C CYS A 500 9.21 11.51 -6.61
N ALA A 501 8.39 12.47 -6.18
CA ALA A 501 8.45 13.87 -6.60
C ALA A 501 8.91 14.79 -5.44
N ARG A 502 10.19 15.19 -5.46
CA ARG A 502 10.89 15.95 -4.41
C ARG A 502 10.72 15.33 -3.00
N CYS A 503 10.61 14.01 -2.90
CA CYS A 503 10.32 13.27 -1.66
C CYS A 503 11.40 13.35 -0.56
N ARG A 504 12.53 14.06 -0.78
CA ARG A 504 13.65 14.29 0.15
C ARG A 504 14.36 13.04 0.72
N VAL A 505 14.00 11.84 0.27
CA VAL A 505 14.65 10.59 0.70
C VAL A 505 16.11 10.53 0.18
N PRO A 506 17.11 10.27 1.05
CA PRO A 506 18.52 10.21 0.65
C PRO A 506 18.87 8.84 0.04
N TRP A 507 18.34 8.55 -1.16
CA TRP A 507 18.41 7.25 -1.82
C TRP A 507 19.83 6.63 -1.96
N HIS A 508 20.88 7.44 -1.99
CA HIS A 508 22.26 7.05 -2.28
C HIS A 508 23.12 6.73 -1.04
N ILE A 509 22.69 7.13 0.17
CA ILE A 509 23.51 6.95 1.38
C ILE A 509 23.45 5.50 1.90
N GLU A 510 24.39 5.15 2.79
CA GLU A 510 24.37 3.90 3.56
C GLU A 510 24.26 2.63 2.69
N GLY A 511 24.98 2.63 1.56
CA GLY A 511 24.99 1.53 0.59
C GLY A 511 23.70 1.42 -0.24
N GLY A 512 22.89 2.48 -0.29
CA GLY A 512 21.63 2.50 -1.02
C GLY A 512 20.46 1.85 -0.26
N LYS A 513 20.56 1.67 1.06
CA LYS A 513 19.62 0.86 1.87
C LYS A 513 18.14 1.18 1.66
N LEU A 514 17.78 2.45 1.45
CA LEU A 514 16.39 2.87 1.19
C LEU A 514 15.96 2.59 -0.26
N LEU A 515 16.87 2.68 -1.23
CA LEU A 515 16.62 2.32 -2.63
C LEU A 515 16.54 0.80 -2.82
N LEU A 516 17.23 0.04 -1.98
CA LEU A 516 17.16 -1.42 -1.94
C LEU A 516 15.79 -1.93 -1.45
N GLU A 517 15.11 -1.21 -0.56
CA GLU A 517 13.71 -1.48 -0.22
C GLU A 517 12.77 -1.25 -1.42
N LEU A 518 12.97 -0.18 -2.19
CA LEU A 518 12.22 -0.01 -3.46
C LEU A 518 12.52 -1.17 -4.43
N ASN A 519 13.77 -1.64 -4.49
CA ASN A 519 14.13 -2.78 -5.31
C ASN A 519 13.52 -4.10 -4.80
N ARG A 520 13.25 -4.27 -3.49
CA ARG A 520 12.44 -5.39 -2.99
C ARG A 520 11.00 -5.28 -3.50
N LEU A 521 10.40 -4.10 -3.43
CA LEU A 521 8.98 -3.84 -3.68
C LEU A 521 8.58 -3.81 -5.16
N LEU A 522 9.46 -3.28 -6.04
CA LEU A 522 9.24 -3.11 -7.47
C LEU A 522 9.30 -4.46 -8.22
N ARG A 523 8.37 -4.70 -9.16
CA ARG A 523 8.40 -5.87 -10.06
C ARG A 523 9.66 -5.89 -10.95
N PRO A 524 10.22 -7.06 -11.30
CA PRO A 524 11.25 -7.16 -12.33
C PRO A 524 10.75 -6.54 -13.66
N GLY A 525 11.56 -5.71 -14.32
CA GLY A 525 11.12 -4.90 -15.47
C GLY A 525 10.26 -3.67 -15.12
N GLY A 526 9.90 -3.45 -13.85
CA GLY A 526 9.13 -2.28 -13.41
C GLY A 526 9.96 -1.00 -13.32
N PHE A 527 9.29 0.15 -13.27
CA PHE A 527 9.95 1.46 -13.34
C PHE A 527 10.05 2.19 -11.98
N PHE A 528 11.12 2.96 -11.81
CA PHE A 528 11.24 3.99 -10.77
C PHE A 528 11.27 5.37 -11.43
N VAL A 529 10.27 6.18 -11.14
CA VAL A 529 10.11 7.55 -11.67
C VAL A 529 10.54 8.55 -10.61
N TRP A 530 11.70 9.18 -10.82
CA TRP A 530 12.29 10.13 -9.88
C TRP A 530 12.27 11.54 -10.46
N SER A 531 11.71 12.51 -9.72
CA SER A 531 11.69 13.93 -10.05
C SER A 531 12.20 14.72 -8.86
N ALA A 532 13.45 15.18 -8.92
CA ALA A 532 14.13 15.87 -7.81
C ALA A 532 15.23 16.79 -8.32
N THR A 533 15.65 17.76 -7.49
CA THR A 533 16.62 18.78 -7.88
C THR A 533 17.97 18.27 -8.45
N PRO A 534 18.54 17.12 -8.02
CA PRO A 534 19.74 16.54 -8.63
C PRO A 534 19.66 16.33 -10.15
N ILE A 535 18.46 16.16 -10.70
CA ILE A 535 18.24 15.83 -12.11
C ILE A 535 18.26 17.08 -13.01
N TYR A 536 17.96 18.27 -12.46
CA TYR A 536 17.78 19.49 -13.26
C TYR A 536 18.50 20.74 -12.76
N ARG A 537 18.90 20.81 -11.48
CA ARG A 537 19.79 21.85 -10.94
C ARG A 537 21.26 21.48 -11.17
N LYS A 538 22.17 22.37 -10.74
CA LYS A 538 23.63 22.24 -10.87
C LYS A 538 24.38 22.77 -9.64
N LEU A 539 23.75 22.72 -8.46
CA LEU A 539 24.45 23.00 -7.21
C LEU A 539 25.44 21.85 -6.92
N PRO A 540 26.55 22.07 -6.18
CA PRO A 540 27.52 21.01 -5.91
C PRO A 540 26.88 19.75 -5.30
N GLU A 541 26.04 19.94 -4.27
CA GLU A 541 25.26 18.86 -3.63
C GLU A 541 24.29 18.16 -4.59
N ASP A 542 23.54 18.91 -5.42
CA ASP A 542 22.68 18.33 -6.46
C ASP A 542 23.49 17.43 -7.44
N VAL A 543 24.71 17.84 -7.80
CA VAL A 543 25.59 17.08 -8.70
C VAL A 543 26.19 15.85 -8.01
N GLU A 544 26.67 15.99 -6.78
CA GLU A 544 27.22 14.87 -5.97
C GLU A 544 26.17 13.78 -5.75
N ILE A 545 24.94 14.16 -5.38
CA ILE A 545 23.80 13.24 -5.23
C ILE A 545 23.47 12.56 -6.57
N TRP A 546 23.52 13.29 -7.69
CA TRP A 546 23.26 12.73 -9.03
C TRP A 546 24.32 11.72 -9.47
N GLU A 547 25.61 12.01 -9.25
CA GLU A 547 26.69 11.05 -9.54
C GLU A 547 26.60 9.80 -8.65
N ALA A 548 26.37 9.97 -7.34
CA ALA A 548 26.20 8.86 -6.41
C ALA A 548 25.00 7.98 -6.79
N MET A 549 23.86 8.58 -7.17
CA MET A 549 22.69 7.85 -7.64
C MET A 549 22.93 7.08 -8.93
N LYS A 550 23.63 7.65 -9.92
CA LYS A 550 24.00 6.92 -11.14
C LYS A 550 24.95 5.75 -10.87
N GLN A 551 25.89 5.91 -9.95
CA GLN A 551 26.81 4.83 -9.56
C GLN A 551 26.05 3.68 -8.86
N LEU A 552 25.19 4.00 -7.89
CA LEU A 552 24.37 3.03 -7.17
C LEU A 552 23.35 2.31 -8.07
N THR A 553 22.56 3.03 -8.87
CA THR A 553 21.58 2.41 -9.77
C THR A 553 22.25 1.50 -10.80
N LYS A 554 23.41 1.91 -11.34
CA LYS A 554 24.22 1.06 -12.21
C LYS A 554 24.78 -0.18 -11.49
N SER A 555 25.25 -0.06 -10.25
CA SER A 555 25.74 -1.23 -9.49
C SER A 555 24.60 -2.16 -9.05
N MET A 556 23.37 -1.63 -8.93
CA MET A 556 22.11 -2.37 -8.78
C MET A 556 21.54 -2.93 -10.11
N CYS A 557 22.26 -2.80 -11.23
CA CYS A 557 21.82 -3.24 -12.56
C CYS A 557 20.52 -2.59 -13.08
N TRP A 558 20.13 -1.43 -12.54
CA TRP A 558 18.99 -0.66 -13.06
C TRP A 558 19.42 0.14 -14.30
N GLU A 559 18.62 0.07 -15.36
CA GLU A 559 18.85 0.83 -16.59
C GLU A 559 18.21 2.23 -16.49
N VAL A 560 18.82 3.23 -17.14
CA VAL A 560 18.25 4.58 -17.27
C VAL A 560 17.53 4.68 -18.61
N VAL A 561 16.20 4.51 -18.58
CA VAL A 561 15.36 4.49 -19.79
C VAL A 561 15.12 5.90 -20.33
N SER A 562 15.01 6.90 -19.45
CA SER A 562 14.71 8.27 -19.87
C SER A 562 15.24 9.30 -18.87
N ILE A 563 15.78 10.43 -19.36
CA ILE A 563 16.02 11.65 -18.57
C ILE A 563 15.51 12.84 -19.36
N ASN A 564 14.26 13.23 -19.10
CA ASN A 564 13.58 14.30 -19.82
C ASN A 564 13.34 15.52 -18.91
N LYS A 565 13.13 16.68 -19.54
CA LYS A 565 12.79 17.93 -18.85
C LYS A 565 11.41 18.42 -19.24
N ASP A 566 10.54 18.56 -18.26
CA ASP A 566 9.25 19.20 -18.45
C ASP A 566 9.48 20.71 -18.60
N ARG A 567 9.18 21.24 -19.79
CA ARG A 567 9.36 22.66 -20.11
C ARG A 567 8.33 23.55 -19.43
N LEU A 568 7.17 23.01 -19.04
CA LEU A 568 6.11 23.76 -18.37
C LEU A 568 6.47 23.99 -16.90
N ASN A 569 6.65 22.90 -16.14
CA ASN A 569 7.00 22.98 -14.71
C ASN A 569 8.50 23.22 -14.45
N LYS A 570 9.35 23.26 -15.49
CA LYS A 570 10.80 23.51 -15.44
C LYS A 570 11.60 22.48 -14.62
N VAL A 571 11.06 21.28 -14.44
CA VAL A 571 11.71 20.17 -13.72
C VAL A 571 12.33 19.14 -14.67
N GLY A 572 13.13 18.24 -14.12
CA GLY A 572 13.68 17.07 -14.80
C GLY A 572 13.25 15.79 -14.11
N VAL A 573 12.86 14.79 -14.91
CA VAL A 573 12.45 13.45 -14.45
C VAL A 573 13.43 12.44 -15.02
N ALA A 574 13.95 11.57 -14.17
CA ALA A 574 14.70 10.39 -14.55
C ALA A 574 13.82 9.15 -14.33
N VAL A 575 13.71 8.31 -15.35
CA VAL A 575 13.00 7.02 -15.28
C VAL A 575 14.02 5.90 -15.37
N TYR A 576 14.08 5.10 -14.33
CA TYR A 576 14.90 3.90 -14.25
C TYR A 576 14.03 2.66 -14.43
N GLN A 577 14.61 1.57 -14.93
CA GLN A 577 13.95 0.26 -15.00
C GLN A 577 14.76 -0.79 -14.25
N LYS A 578 14.08 -1.56 -13.39
CA LYS A 578 14.65 -2.70 -12.68
C LYS A 578 14.86 -3.86 -13.68
N PRO A 579 15.98 -4.62 -13.62
CA PRO A 579 16.23 -5.69 -14.58
C PRO A 579 15.14 -6.78 -14.54
N ASN A 580 14.92 -7.41 -15.70
CA ASN A 580 13.98 -8.51 -15.92
C ASN A 580 14.65 -9.90 -15.95
N SER A 581 15.98 -9.98 -15.79
CA SER A 581 16.74 -11.24 -15.70
C SER A 581 17.92 -11.09 -14.73
N ASN A 582 18.55 -12.21 -14.36
CA ASN A 582 19.75 -12.20 -13.50
C ASN A 582 21.06 -11.94 -14.27
N GLU A 583 21.03 -11.84 -15.61
CA GLU A 583 22.25 -11.75 -16.43
C GLU A 583 23.18 -10.61 -16.02
N CYS A 584 22.62 -9.44 -15.70
CA CYS A 584 23.44 -8.32 -15.24
C CYS A 584 24.04 -8.62 -13.86
N TYR A 585 23.28 -9.20 -12.92
CA TYR A 585 23.77 -9.57 -11.60
C TYR A 585 24.94 -10.56 -11.66
N GLU A 586 24.90 -11.51 -12.61
CA GLU A 586 25.92 -12.52 -12.85
C GLU A 586 27.17 -11.96 -13.53
N LYS A 587 27.03 -10.88 -14.31
CA LYS A 587 28.12 -10.19 -15.01
C LYS A 587 28.80 -9.08 -14.16
N ARG A 588 28.40 -8.89 -12.89
CA ARG A 588 28.98 -7.86 -12.00
C ARG A 588 30.39 -8.21 -11.55
N SER A 589 31.32 -7.28 -11.75
CA SER A 589 32.71 -7.39 -11.26
C SER A 589 32.84 -7.28 -9.74
N GLN A 590 31.86 -6.67 -9.08
CA GLN A 590 31.78 -6.51 -7.62
C GLN A 590 30.33 -6.73 -7.17
N ASN A 591 30.13 -7.52 -6.12
CA ASN A 591 28.81 -7.82 -5.57
C ASN A 591 28.38 -6.76 -4.53
N GLU A 592 28.39 -5.49 -4.94
CA GLU A 592 28.11 -4.32 -4.08
C GLU A 592 27.05 -3.42 -4.72
N PRO A 593 25.82 -3.33 -4.18
CA PRO A 593 25.30 -4.07 -3.01
C PRO A 593 25.18 -5.59 -3.25
N PRO A 594 25.27 -6.42 -2.19
CA PRO A 594 25.22 -7.88 -2.32
C PRO A 594 23.85 -8.40 -2.72
N LEU A 595 23.81 -9.60 -3.30
CA LEU A 595 22.57 -10.38 -3.39
C LEU A 595 22.14 -10.88 -2.00
N CYS A 596 20.83 -10.93 -1.75
CA CYS A 596 20.26 -11.47 -0.52
C CYS A 596 20.46 -12.99 -0.42
N GLN A 597 20.53 -13.50 0.81
CA GLN A 597 20.57 -14.95 1.08
C GLN A 597 19.24 -15.60 0.71
N HIS A 598 19.26 -16.87 0.31
CA HIS A 598 18.04 -17.65 -0.01
C HIS A 598 17.08 -17.81 1.18
N SER A 599 17.53 -17.56 2.41
CA SER A 599 16.71 -17.55 3.62
C SER A 599 16.03 -16.19 3.91
N ASP A 600 16.37 -15.13 3.18
CA ASP A 600 15.71 -13.83 3.30
C ASP A 600 14.54 -13.75 2.32
N ASP A 601 13.35 -14.11 2.80
CA ASP A 601 12.11 -14.03 2.04
C ASP A 601 11.79 -12.56 1.67
N PRO A 602 11.57 -12.23 0.38
CA PRO A 602 11.15 -10.90 -0.03
C PRO A 602 9.71 -10.53 0.38
N ASN A 603 8.83 -11.49 0.73
CA ASN A 603 7.47 -11.21 1.21
C ASN A 603 7.44 -10.77 2.67
N ALA A 604 8.18 -11.46 3.54
CA ALA A 604 8.30 -11.17 4.96
C ALA A 604 8.61 -9.68 5.21
N ALA A 605 7.61 -8.94 5.68
CA ALA A 605 7.67 -7.48 5.82
C ALA A 605 7.31 -6.98 7.22
N TRP A 606 6.35 -7.60 7.90
CA TRP A 606 5.86 -7.10 9.19
C TRP A 606 6.95 -7.14 10.28
N ASN A 607 7.32 -5.96 10.80
CA ASN A 607 8.42 -5.77 11.75
C ASN A 607 9.80 -6.33 11.31
N VAL A 608 9.99 -6.64 10.03
CA VAL A 608 11.28 -7.13 9.49
C VAL A 608 12.24 -5.95 9.25
N PRO A 609 13.50 -6.01 9.72
CA PRO A 609 14.48 -4.96 9.45
C PRO A 609 14.83 -4.81 7.96
N LEU A 610 15.09 -3.58 7.52
CA LEU A 610 15.62 -3.28 6.19
C LEU A 610 16.98 -3.96 5.96
N GLN A 611 17.08 -4.65 4.83
CA GLN A 611 18.29 -5.36 4.41
C GLN A 611 19.06 -4.57 3.36
N SER A 612 20.39 -4.53 3.47
CA SER A 612 21.27 -3.90 2.48
C SER A 612 21.68 -4.90 1.38
N CYS A 613 20.69 -5.54 0.74
CA CYS A 613 20.91 -6.53 -0.32
C CYS A 613 19.81 -6.52 -1.40
N MET A 614 20.04 -7.20 -2.52
CA MET A 614 19.09 -7.35 -3.62
C MET A 614 18.62 -8.80 -3.78
N HIS A 615 17.31 -9.04 -3.88
CA HIS A 615 16.78 -10.34 -4.30
C HIS A 615 17.05 -10.59 -5.79
N LYS A 616 17.34 -11.84 -6.14
CA LYS A 616 17.39 -12.30 -7.55
C LYS A 616 16.03 -12.11 -8.24
N VAL A 617 16.08 -11.99 -9.56
CA VAL A 617 14.88 -12.12 -10.39
C VAL A 617 14.48 -13.61 -10.43
N PRO A 618 13.19 -13.95 -10.25
CA PRO A 618 12.68 -15.31 -10.48
C PRO A 618 13.02 -15.86 -11.85
N VAL A 619 13.36 -17.15 -11.94
CA VAL A 619 13.67 -17.81 -13.22
C VAL A 619 12.80 -19.02 -13.53
N GLU A 620 12.17 -19.62 -12.51
CA GLU A 620 11.27 -20.74 -12.73
C GLU A 620 9.92 -20.24 -13.27
N SER A 621 9.36 -20.90 -14.28
CA SER A 621 8.12 -20.46 -14.95
C SER A 621 6.89 -20.46 -14.03
N SER A 622 6.98 -21.16 -12.89
CA SER A 622 6.01 -21.24 -11.79
C SER A 622 6.32 -20.27 -10.63
N GLU A 623 7.50 -19.64 -10.53
CA GLU A 623 7.81 -18.73 -9.43
C GLU A 623 7.20 -17.34 -9.67
N ARG A 624 6.50 -16.79 -8.68
CA ARG A 624 5.89 -15.45 -8.72
C ARG A 624 6.90 -14.34 -9.03
N GLY A 625 6.77 -13.74 -10.20
CA GLY A 625 7.61 -12.64 -10.71
C GLY A 625 8.59 -13.03 -11.82
N SER A 626 8.56 -14.26 -12.32
CA SER A 626 9.27 -14.67 -13.56
C SER A 626 8.53 -14.24 -14.83
N GLN A 627 7.22 -14.00 -14.72
CA GLN A 627 6.38 -13.41 -15.75
C GLN A 627 5.64 -12.19 -15.18
N TRP A 628 5.23 -11.27 -16.04
CA TRP A 628 4.33 -10.17 -15.63
C TRP A 628 2.88 -10.65 -15.48
N PRO A 629 2.07 -10.00 -14.64
CA PRO A 629 0.62 -10.18 -14.65
C PRO A 629 0.02 -9.86 -16.03
N GLU A 630 -1.19 -10.36 -16.28
CA GLU A 630 -1.99 -9.96 -17.45
C GLU A 630 -2.17 -8.45 -17.53
N GLN A 631 -2.40 -7.93 -18.73
CA GLN A 631 -2.77 -6.52 -18.91
C GLN A 631 -4.09 -6.21 -18.17
N TRP A 632 -4.20 -5.02 -17.59
CA TRP A 632 -5.43 -4.54 -16.98
C TRP A 632 -6.51 -4.32 -18.06
N PRO A 633 -7.80 -4.70 -17.84
CA PRO A 633 -8.38 -5.21 -16.59
C PRO A 633 -8.37 -6.73 -16.41
N ALA A 634 -7.82 -7.52 -17.35
CA ALA A 634 -7.92 -8.98 -17.34
C ALA A 634 -7.31 -9.64 -16.07
N ARG A 635 -6.25 -9.05 -15.49
CA ARG A 635 -5.63 -9.54 -14.25
C ARG A 635 -6.57 -9.57 -13.03
N LEU A 636 -7.68 -8.82 -13.02
CA LEU A 636 -8.60 -8.79 -11.87
C LEU A 636 -9.36 -10.11 -11.67
N GLU A 637 -9.75 -10.77 -12.77
CA GLU A 637 -10.63 -11.94 -12.75
C GLU A 637 -9.89 -13.26 -13.09
N LYS A 638 -8.66 -13.20 -13.62
CA LYS A 638 -7.84 -14.37 -13.96
C LYS A 638 -6.95 -14.84 -12.78
N PRO A 639 -6.94 -16.14 -12.41
CA PRO A 639 -5.94 -16.70 -11.51
C PRO A 639 -4.50 -16.49 -12.04
N PRO A 640 -3.54 -16.05 -11.20
CA PRO A 640 -2.15 -15.86 -11.62
C PRO A 640 -1.46 -17.16 -12.03
N TYR A 641 -0.51 -17.07 -12.97
CA TYR A 641 0.17 -18.23 -13.57
C TYR A 641 0.96 -19.11 -12.58
N TRP A 642 1.32 -18.54 -11.43
CA TRP A 642 2.11 -19.17 -10.36
C TRP A 642 1.24 -19.77 -9.26
N LEU A 643 -0.08 -19.58 -9.31
CA LEU A 643 -1.03 -20.21 -8.40
C LEU A 643 -1.33 -21.61 -8.97
N LEU A 644 -0.91 -22.68 -8.29
CA LEU A 644 -0.91 -24.01 -8.88
C LEU A 644 -2.10 -24.85 -8.39
N SER A 645 -2.74 -25.64 -9.27
CA SER A 645 -3.80 -26.59 -8.87
C SER A 645 -3.31 -27.75 -7.99
N SER A 646 -1.99 -27.89 -7.79
CA SER A 646 -1.39 -28.78 -6.79
C SER A 646 -1.36 -28.17 -5.38
N GLU A 647 -1.58 -26.87 -5.25
CA GLU A 647 -1.65 -26.16 -3.98
C GLU A 647 -3.11 -26.10 -3.49
N VAL A 648 -3.28 -26.16 -2.16
CA VAL A 648 -4.59 -26.03 -1.52
C VAL A 648 -4.80 -24.57 -1.13
N GLY A 649 -5.93 -24.00 -1.57
CA GLY A 649 -6.36 -22.64 -1.25
C GLY A 649 -6.82 -22.49 0.19
N VAL A 650 -7.17 -21.25 0.57
CA VAL A 650 -7.54 -20.88 1.95
C VAL A 650 -8.82 -21.59 2.41
N TYR A 651 -9.75 -21.90 1.50
CA TYR A 651 -10.99 -22.62 1.79
C TYR A 651 -10.95 -24.12 1.43
N GLY A 652 -9.75 -24.66 1.18
CA GLY A 652 -9.53 -26.10 1.01
C GLY A 652 -9.73 -26.67 -0.40
N LYS A 653 -10.10 -25.84 -1.39
CA LYS A 653 -10.17 -26.23 -2.82
C LYS A 653 -8.80 -26.03 -3.50
N PRO A 654 -8.55 -26.58 -4.72
CA PRO A 654 -7.33 -26.27 -5.48
C PRO A 654 -7.19 -24.74 -5.67
N ALA A 655 -6.01 -24.19 -5.41
CA ALA A 655 -5.88 -22.74 -5.18
C ALA A 655 -6.40 -21.82 -6.32
N PRO A 656 -6.28 -22.16 -7.63
CA PRO A 656 -6.89 -21.38 -8.71
C PRO A 656 -8.43 -21.43 -8.74
N GLU A 657 -9.02 -22.56 -8.32
CA GLU A 657 -10.46 -22.74 -8.20
C GLU A 657 -10.98 -21.95 -6.99
N ASP A 658 -10.28 -22.03 -5.86
CA ASP A 658 -10.55 -21.31 -4.61
C ASP A 658 -10.57 -19.77 -4.81
N PHE A 659 -9.58 -19.24 -5.53
CA PHE A 659 -9.52 -17.83 -5.95
C PHE A 659 -10.71 -17.43 -6.85
N THR A 660 -11.13 -18.32 -7.75
CA THR A 660 -12.23 -18.06 -8.69
C THR A 660 -13.58 -18.09 -7.99
N GLU A 661 -13.76 -19.01 -7.04
CA GLU A 661 -14.95 -19.11 -6.20
C GLU A 661 -15.08 -17.97 -5.19
N ASP A 662 -13.99 -17.51 -4.56
CA ASP A 662 -13.98 -16.30 -3.73
C ASP A 662 -14.56 -15.11 -4.50
N TYR A 663 -14.06 -14.88 -5.71
CA TYR A 663 -14.55 -13.79 -6.53
C TYR A 663 -16.03 -13.96 -6.92
N ALA A 664 -16.45 -15.17 -7.31
CA ALA A 664 -17.85 -15.46 -7.62
C ALA A 664 -18.76 -15.28 -6.39
N HIS A 665 -18.28 -15.65 -5.19
CA HIS A 665 -18.96 -15.45 -3.92
C HIS A 665 -19.14 -13.96 -3.61
N TRP A 666 -18.08 -13.16 -3.63
CA TRP A 666 -18.16 -11.73 -3.34
C TRP A 666 -18.96 -10.95 -4.39
N LYS A 667 -18.79 -11.25 -5.69
CA LYS A 667 -19.59 -10.67 -6.78
C LYS A 667 -21.08 -10.93 -6.57
N ARG A 668 -21.45 -12.11 -6.09
CA ARG A 668 -22.83 -12.50 -5.72
C ARG A 668 -23.33 -11.81 -4.43
N VAL A 669 -22.53 -11.75 -3.38
CA VAL A 669 -22.89 -11.12 -2.09
C VAL A 669 -23.06 -9.61 -2.24
N VAL A 670 -22.12 -8.95 -2.91
CA VAL A 670 -22.16 -7.50 -3.13
C VAL A 670 -23.38 -7.11 -3.96
N SER A 671 -23.60 -7.77 -5.11
CA SER A 671 -24.70 -7.44 -6.03
C SER A 671 -26.10 -7.81 -5.51
N LYS A 672 -26.26 -8.92 -4.76
CA LYS A 672 -27.58 -9.39 -4.31
C LYS A 672 -27.96 -8.93 -2.91
N SER A 673 -27.00 -8.68 -2.02
CA SER A 673 -27.25 -8.40 -0.60
C SER A 673 -26.79 -7.00 -0.18
N TYR A 674 -25.57 -6.59 -0.54
CA TYR A 674 -24.99 -5.35 0.00
C TYR A 674 -25.50 -4.09 -0.73
N ILE A 675 -25.54 -4.10 -2.06
CA ILE A 675 -25.99 -2.97 -2.88
C ILE A 675 -27.49 -2.70 -2.71
N SER A 676 -28.31 -3.75 -2.63
CA SER A 676 -29.77 -3.69 -2.63
C SER A 676 -30.41 -3.83 -1.24
N GLY A 677 -29.80 -4.59 -0.33
CA GLY A 677 -30.46 -5.08 0.90
C GLY A 677 -30.07 -4.36 2.19
N MET A 678 -29.00 -3.56 2.21
CA MET A 678 -28.49 -2.92 3.44
C MET A 678 -28.94 -1.47 3.68
N GLY A 679 -29.58 -0.83 2.69
CA GLY A 679 -29.96 0.59 2.79
C GLY A 679 -28.77 1.56 2.85
N ILE A 680 -27.56 1.12 2.48
CA ILE A 680 -26.37 1.97 2.32
C ILE A 680 -26.52 2.75 1.03
N ASN A 681 -26.36 4.08 1.07
CA ASN A 681 -26.17 4.84 -0.16
C ASN A 681 -24.71 4.69 -0.63
N TRP A 682 -24.50 3.83 -1.63
CA TRP A 682 -23.17 3.54 -2.17
C TRP A 682 -22.54 4.72 -2.95
N SER A 683 -23.28 5.79 -3.27
CA SER A 683 -22.69 7.01 -3.84
C SER A 683 -21.85 7.81 -2.83
N THR A 684 -22.15 7.69 -1.52
CA THR A 684 -21.42 8.40 -0.45
C THR A 684 -20.27 7.58 0.14
N VAL A 685 -19.89 6.47 -0.51
CA VAL A 685 -18.76 5.63 -0.11
C VAL A 685 -17.64 5.85 -1.11
N ARG A 686 -16.44 6.19 -0.64
CA ARG A 686 -15.25 6.41 -1.46
C ARG A 686 -14.04 5.66 -0.91
N ASN A 687 -13.79 5.82 0.39
CA ASN A 687 -12.72 5.17 1.15
C ASN A 687 -13.29 3.94 1.88
N ALA A 688 -13.05 2.74 1.34
CA ALA A 688 -13.41 1.50 1.99
C ALA A 688 -12.17 0.75 2.52
N MET A 689 -12.37 -0.09 3.53
CA MET A 689 -11.38 -1.08 3.97
C MET A 689 -12.05 -2.45 4.08
N ASP A 690 -11.42 -3.45 3.49
CA ASP A 690 -11.68 -4.85 3.85
C ASP A 690 -10.69 -5.22 4.94
N MET A 691 -11.16 -5.23 6.20
CA MET A 691 -10.33 -5.42 7.38
C MET A 691 -9.75 -6.85 7.45
N ARG A 692 -10.32 -7.78 6.68
CA ARG A 692 -9.82 -9.15 6.58
C ARG A 692 -9.99 -9.72 5.17
N SER A 693 -9.26 -9.15 4.22
CA SER A 693 -9.20 -9.69 2.87
C SER A 693 -8.51 -11.04 2.84
N ILE A 694 -9.06 -11.97 2.04
CA ILE A 694 -8.36 -13.14 1.54
C ILE A 694 -7.87 -12.82 0.12
N TYR A 695 -8.50 -13.33 -0.95
CA TYR A 695 -8.06 -13.08 -2.34
C TYR A 695 -8.47 -11.70 -2.90
N GLY A 696 -8.96 -10.78 -2.07
CA GLY A 696 -9.41 -9.44 -2.48
C GLY A 696 -10.74 -9.45 -3.26
N GLY A 697 -11.54 -10.52 -3.19
CA GLY A 697 -12.79 -10.65 -3.95
C GLY A 697 -13.83 -9.59 -3.63
N PHE A 698 -13.92 -9.12 -2.39
CA PHE A 698 -14.79 -8.00 -2.00
C PHE A 698 -14.42 -6.72 -2.78
N ALA A 699 -13.14 -6.36 -2.82
CA ALA A 699 -12.66 -5.21 -3.59
C ALA A 699 -12.83 -5.40 -5.10
N ALA A 700 -12.59 -6.60 -5.63
CA ALA A 700 -12.82 -6.92 -7.03
C ALA A 700 -14.32 -6.86 -7.42
N ALA A 701 -15.22 -7.16 -6.48
CA ALA A 701 -16.68 -7.05 -6.65
C ALA A 701 -17.18 -5.60 -6.60
N LEU A 702 -16.38 -4.66 -6.08
CA LEU A 702 -16.68 -3.23 -6.04
C LEU A 702 -16.05 -2.42 -7.20
N ARG A 703 -15.32 -3.07 -8.14
CA ARG A 703 -14.62 -2.41 -9.27
C ARG A 703 -15.48 -1.38 -10.00
N ASP A 704 -16.75 -1.71 -10.26
CA ASP A 704 -17.64 -0.92 -11.10
C ASP A 704 -18.26 0.28 -10.35
N LEU A 705 -17.81 0.55 -9.11
CA LEU A 705 -18.13 1.72 -8.30
C LEU A 705 -16.88 2.60 -8.13
N ASN A 706 -17.06 3.89 -7.86
CA ASN A 706 -15.96 4.85 -7.61
C ASN A 706 -15.32 4.67 -6.21
N ILE A 707 -15.15 3.43 -5.74
CA ILE A 707 -14.64 3.07 -4.41
C ILE A 707 -13.22 2.52 -4.55
N TRP A 708 -12.32 2.93 -3.65
CA TRP A 708 -11.06 2.21 -3.45
C TRP A 708 -11.11 1.46 -2.12
N VAL A 709 -10.46 0.29 -2.07
CA VAL A 709 -10.48 -0.59 -0.90
C VAL A 709 -9.06 -0.81 -0.39
N MET A 710 -8.80 -0.44 0.87
CA MET A 710 -7.64 -0.97 1.59
C MET A 710 -7.90 -2.44 1.93
N ASN A 711 -7.28 -3.36 1.20
CA ASN A 711 -7.35 -4.78 1.53
C ASN A 711 -6.32 -5.10 2.63
N VAL A 712 -6.78 -5.55 3.80
CA VAL A 712 -5.89 -5.86 4.93
C VAL A 712 -5.76 -7.37 5.06
N VAL A 713 -4.54 -7.87 4.98
CA VAL A 713 -4.21 -9.28 5.23
C VAL A 713 -3.56 -9.38 6.60
N SER A 714 -4.22 -10.10 7.52
CA SER A 714 -3.74 -10.22 8.90
C SER A 714 -2.44 -11.04 8.96
N VAL A 715 -1.47 -10.62 9.77
CA VAL A 715 -0.16 -11.31 9.92
C VAL A 715 -0.26 -12.71 10.52
N ASP A 716 -1.42 -13.09 11.03
CA ASP A 716 -1.75 -14.41 11.56
C ASP A 716 -2.56 -15.30 10.58
N SER A 717 -2.66 -14.88 9.32
CA SER A 717 -3.45 -15.53 8.26
C SER A 717 -2.57 -15.92 7.05
N PRO A 718 -3.05 -16.79 6.14
CA PRO A 718 -2.29 -17.18 4.94
C PRO A 718 -1.89 -15.97 4.09
N ASP A 719 -0.65 -15.95 3.60
CA ASP A 719 -0.10 -14.84 2.81
C ASP A 719 -0.73 -14.74 1.42
N THR A 720 -1.90 -14.11 1.37
CA THR A 720 -2.70 -13.86 0.17
C THR A 720 -2.45 -12.47 -0.43
N LEU A 721 -1.71 -11.60 0.27
CA LEU A 721 -1.46 -10.23 -0.18
C LEU A 721 -0.76 -10.13 -1.54
N PRO A 722 0.22 -10.99 -1.90
CA PRO A 722 0.77 -11.01 -3.25
C PRO A 722 -0.29 -11.21 -4.34
N LEU A 723 -1.29 -12.08 -4.12
CA LEU A 723 -2.37 -12.35 -5.09
C LEU A 723 -3.25 -11.10 -5.29
N ILE A 724 -3.52 -10.33 -4.24
CA ILE A 724 -4.26 -9.06 -4.33
C ILE A 724 -3.53 -8.06 -5.26
N TYR A 725 -2.19 -8.02 -5.20
CA TYR A 725 -1.38 -7.17 -6.08
C TYR A 725 -1.27 -7.72 -7.52
N GLU A 726 -1.26 -9.05 -7.72
CA GLU A 726 -1.43 -9.64 -9.06
C GLU A 726 -2.75 -9.19 -9.68
N ARG A 727 -3.84 -9.21 -8.92
CA ARG A 727 -5.18 -8.76 -9.34
C ARG A 727 -5.26 -7.29 -9.76
N GLY A 728 -4.22 -6.49 -9.55
CA GLY A 728 -4.26 -5.05 -9.84
C GLY A 728 -5.03 -4.24 -8.80
N LEU A 729 -5.09 -4.75 -7.57
CA LEU A 729 -5.55 -4.08 -6.36
C LEU A 729 -4.33 -3.78 -5.45
N PHE A 730 -4.54 -3.08 -4.33
CA PHE A 730 -3.51 -2.90 -3.31
C PHE A 730 -4.01 -3.35 -1.94
N GLY A 731 -3.07 -3.46 -1.00
CA GLY A 731 -3.35 -3.79 0.40
C GLY A 731 -2.09 -3.71 1.26
N MET A 732 -2.20 -4.03 2.55
CA MET A 732 -1.06 -4.14 3.45
C MET A 732 -1.20 -5.30 4.43
N TYR A 733 -0.06 -5.73 4.99
CA TYR A 733 -0.04 -6.56 6.18
C TYR A 733 -0.37 -5.74 7.42
N HIS A 734 -1.12 -6.30 8.36
CA HIS A 734 -1.39 -5.67 9.66
C HIS A 734 -1.61 -6.71 10.77
N ASP A 735 -1.23 -6.34 12.00
CA ASP A 735 -1.66 -7.01 13.21
C ASP A 735 -2.79 -6.22 13.88
N TRP A 736 -4.01 -6.77 13.90
CA TRP A 736 -5.19 -6.16 14.53
C TRP A 736 -5.17 -6.16 16.06
N CYS A 737 -4.09 -6.65 16.69
CA CYS A 737 -3.76 -6.37 18.08
C CYS A 737 -3.12 -4.98 18.27
N GLU A 738 -2.62 -4.35 17.19
CA GLU A 738 -2.08 -2.99 17.15
C GLU A 738 -3.07 -2.00 16.48
N SER A 739 -2.94 -0.70 16.70
CA SER A 739 -3.70 0.32 15.94
C SER A 739 -3.19 0.49 14.50
N PHE A 740 -4.07 0.74 13.55
CA PHE A 740 -3.76 0.88 12.12
C PHE A 740 -2.96 2.16 11.80
N SER A 741 -2.05 2.11 10.83
CA SER A 741 -1.20 3.24 10.38
C SER A 741 -1.97 4.26 9.51
N THR A 742 -3.03 4.83 10.08
CA THR A 742 -3.91 5.82 9.42
C THR A 742 -4.42 6.84 10.44
N TYR A 743 -4.81 8.02 9.94
CA TYR A 743 -5.45 9.05 10.74
C TYR A 743 -6.86 8.65 11.19
N PRO A 744 -7.36 9.18 12.31
CA PRO A 744 -8.75 9.00 12.70
C PRO A 744 -9.73 9.52 11.63
N ARG A 745 -10.92 8.94 11.55
CA ARG A 745 -12.01 9.33 10.64
C ARG A 745 -11.60 9.28 9.15
N SER A 746 -10.91 8.21 8.75
CA SER A 746 -10.40 8.07 7.37
C SER A 746 -11.36 7.35 6.41
N TYR A 747 -12.11 6.35 6.89
CA TYR A 747 -12.91 5.45 6.04
C TYR A 747 -14.42 5.70 6.14
N ASP A 748 -15.13 5.58 5.01
CA ASP A 748 -16.59 5.68 4.92
C ASP A 748 -17.26 4.32 5.17
N LEU A 749 -16.56 3.23 4.84
CA LEU A 749 -17.01 1.86 4.98
C LEU A 749 -15.88 0.97 5.52
N LEU A 750 -16.17 0.26 6.61
CA LEU A 750 -15.37 -0.88 7.07
C LEU A 750 -16.14 -2.18 6.79
N HIS A 751 -15.46 -3.17 6.22
CA HIS A 751 -15.96 -4.52 6.03
C HIS A 751 -15.12 -5.50 6.86
N ALA A 752 -15.77 -6.37 7.63
CA ALA A 752 -15.11 -7.32 8.50
C ALA A 752 -15.78 -8.70 8.39
N ASP A 753 -15.15 -9.63 7.66
CA ASP A 753 -15.59 -11.01 7.54
C ASP A 753 -14.75 -11.94 8.44
N HIS A 754 -15.39 -12.50 9.46
CA HIS A 754 -14.84 -13.39 10.48
C HIS A 754 -13.61 -12.85 11.24
N LEU A 755 -13.45 -11.52 11.28
CA LEU A 755 -12.35 -10.85 11.99
C LEU A 755 -12.53 -10.91 13.51
N PHE A 756 -13.68 -10.50 14.03
CA PHE A 756 -13.86 -10.26 15.46
C PHE A 756 -13.76 -11.57 16.27
N SER A 757 -14.31 -12.69 15.78
CA SER A 757 -14.19 -13.98 16.48
C SER A 757 -12.81 -14.62 16.34
N LYS A 758 -11.99 -14.19 15.35
CA LYS A 758 -10.59 -14.58 15.23
C LYS A 758 -9.70 -13.79 16.20
N ILE A 759 -9.92 -12.47 16.31
CA ILE A 759 -9.15 -11.59 17.22
C ILE A 759 -9.57 -11.74 18.69
N LYS A 760 -10.85 -11.98 19.01
CA LYS A 760 -11.34 -12.14 20.39
C LYS A 760 -10.58 -13.20 21.21
N ASN A 761 -10.07 -14.24 20.54
CA ASN A 761 -9.32 -15.33 21.18
C ASN A 761 -7.83 -15.02 21.38
N LYS A 762 -7.36 -13.84 20.96
CA LYS A 762 -5.95 -13.42 20.99
C LYS A 762 -5.74 -12.11 21.74
N CYS A 763 -6.57 -11.10 21.45
CA CYS A 763 -6.34 -9.70 21.84
C CYS A 763 -7.64 -9.02 22.26
N ASN A 764 -7.53 -7.81 22.85
CA ASN A 764 -8.64 -7.11 23.48
C ASN A 764 -9.69 -6.64 22.45
N LEU A 765 -10.81 -7.36 22.37
CA LEU A 765 -11.96 -7.03 21.51
C LEU A 765 -12.47 -5.58 21.69
N THR A 766 -12.43 -5.06 22.93
CA THR A 766 -12.82 -3.68 23.25
C THR A 766 -11.91 -2.66 22.57
N ALA A 767 -10.61 -2.96 22.46
CA ALA A 767 -9.64 -2.09 21.79
C ALA A 767 -9.79 -2.17 20.27
N LEU A 768 -10.10 -3.34 19.69
CA LEU A 768 -10.45 -3.45 18.27
C LEU A 768 -11.71 -2.64 17.92
N VAL A 769 -12.73 -2.63 18.79
CA VAL A 769 -13.92 -1.79 18.59
C VAL A 769 -13.61 -0.29 18.77
N ALA A 770 -12.72 0.09 19.69
CA ALA A 770 -12.22 1.46 19.80
C ALA A 770 -11.42 1.91 18.56
N GLU A 771 -10.61 1.02 17.99
CA GLU A 771 -9.85 1.24 16.75
C GLU A 771 -10.78 1.36 15.53
N VAL A 772 -11.83 0.54 15.45
CA VAL A 772 -12.91 0.61 14.46
C VAL A 772 -13.63 1.97 14.52
N ASP A 773 -13.97 2.47 15.72
CA ASP A 773 -14.48 3.84 15.84
C ASP A 773 -13.41 4.87 15.43
N ARG A 774 -12.15 4.70 15.85
CA ARG A 774 -11.08 5.64 15.53
C ARG A 774 -10.96 5.86 14.02
N ILE A 775 -10.89 4.79 13.23
CA ILE A 775 -10.62 4.89 11.78
C ILE A 775 -11.87 5.17 10.93
N LEU A 776 -13.08 4.85 11.41
CA LEU A 776 -14.34 5.11 10.70
C LEU A 776 -14.81 6.57 10.88
N ARG A 777 -15.26 7.19 9.80
CA ARG A 777 -15.90 8.52 9.79
C ARG A 777 -17.23 8.50 10.57
N PRO A 778 -17.63 9.58 11.25
CA PRO A 778 -19.03 9.75 11.64
C PRO A 778 -19.94 9.60 10.42
N GLU A 779 -21.11 8.98 10.60
CA GLU A 779 -22.02 8.55 9.53
C GLU A 779 -21.45 7.49 8.56
N GLY A 780 -20.19 7.08 8.73
CA GLY A 780 -19.60 5.91 8.11
C GLY A 780 -20.26 4.61 8.59
N LYS A 781 -20.11 3.55 7.79
CA LYS A 781 -20.77 2.26 7.97
C LYS A 781 -19.77 1.17 8.33
N LEU A 782 -20.19 0.23 9.15
CA LEU A 782 -19.47 -1.02 9.41
C LEU A 782 -20.38 -2.19 9.05
N ILE A 783 -19.87 -3.08 8.19
CA ILE A 783 -20.48 -4.37 7.87
C ILE A 783 -19.66 -5.45 8.58
N VAL A 784 -20.31 -6.23 9.43
CA VAL A 784 -19.72 -7.40 10.11
C VAL A 784 -20.43 -8.66 9.65
N ARG A 785 -19.66 -9.63 9.16
CA ARG A 785 -20.07 -11.04 9.03
C ARG A 785 -19.23 -11.84 10.00
N ASP A 786 -19.85 -12.51 10.97
CA ASP A 786 -19.13 -13.34 11.94
C ASP A 786 -20.11 -14.31 12.63
N LYS A 787 -19.63 -15.09 13.59
CA LYS A 787 -20.46 -15.97 14.44
C LYS A 787 -21.50 -15.15 15.20
N VAL A 788 -22.74 -15.65 15.30
CA VAL A 788 -23.87 -14.96 15.96
C VAL A 788 -23.53 -14.44 17.36
N GLU A 789 -22.80 -15.22 18.16
CA GLU A 789 -22.41 -14.85 19.51
C GLU A 789 -21.47 -13.63 19.53
N THR A 790 -20.54 -13.55 18.58
CA THR A 790 -19.63 -12.42 18.40
C THR A 790 -20.34 -11.21 17.81
N VAL A 791 -21.25 -11.41 16.85
CA VAL A 791 -22.06 -10.32 16.28
C VAL A 791 -22.92 -9.66 17.37
N ASN A 792 -23.56 -10.44 18.24
CA ASN A 792 -24.34 -9.91 19.36
C ASN A 792 -23.48 -9.11 20.37
N GLU A 793 -22.26 -9.57 20.65
CA GLU A 793 -21.32 -8.88 21.54
C GLU A 793 -20.84 -7.53 20.95
N VAL A 794 -20.44 -7.54 19.67
CA VAL A 794 -20.06 -6.34 18.92
C VAL A 794 -21.25 -5.37 18.80
N GLU A 795 -22.46 -5.85 18.54
CA GLU A 795 -23.67 -5.03 18.53
C GLU A 795 -23.92 -4.36 19.89
N ASN A 796 -23.77 -5.09 21.01
CA ASN A 796 -23.92 -4.53 22.35
C ASN A 796 -22.87 -3.45 22.66
N MET A 797 -21.61 -3.64 22.23
CA MET A 797 -20.58 -2.60 22.32
C MET A 797 -20.99 -1.36 21.51
N LEU A 798 -21.35 -1.51 20.25
CA LEU A 798 -21.70 -0.40 19.36
C LEU A 798 -22.99 0.34 19.81
N ARG A 799 -23.99 -0.36 20.34
CA ARG A 799 -25.18 0.24 20.96
C ARG A 799 -24.81 1.11 22.17
N SER A 800 -23.87 0.68 23.00
CA SER A 800 -23.39 1.49 24.15
C SER A 800 -22.56 2.71 23.73
N MET A 801 -22.04 2.72 22.49
CA MET A 801 -21.40 3.87 21.83
C MET A 801 -22.42 4.78 21.10
N GLN A 802 -23.72 4.51 21.26
CA GLN A 802 -24.82 5.20 20.56
C GLN A 802 -24.71 5.15 19.02
N TRP A 803 -24.14 4.07 18.46
CA TRP A 803 -24.21 3.81 17.03
C TRP A 803 -25.61 3.29 16.64
N GLU A 804 -26.01 3.57 15.41
CA GLU A 804 -27.31 3.18 14.87
C GLU A 804 -27.22 1.80 14.21
N ILE A 805 -28.01 0.85 14.69
CA ILE A 805 -28.07 -0.50 14.12
C ILE A 805 -29.05 -0.49 12.94
N ARG A 806 -28.52 -0.63 11.71
CA ARG A 806 -29.28 -0.51 10.45
C ARG A 806 -29.86 -1.85 9.99
N LEU A 807 -29.11 -2.93 10.18
CA LEU A 807 -29.54 -4.30 9.88
C LEU A 807 -28.87 -5.26 10.86
N THR A 808 -29.64 -6.14 11.48
CA THR A 808 -29.13 -7.36 12.13
C THR A 808 -29.92 -8.54 11.59
N TYR A 809 -29.21 -9.55 11.09
CA TYR A 809 -29.77 -10.79 10.57
C TYR A 809 -28.88 -11.95 10.99
N SER A 810 -29.46 -13.14 11.22
CA SER A 810 -28.70 -14.34 11.57
C SER A 810 -29.30 -15.59 10.95
N ARG A 811 -28.44 -16.48 10.46
CA ARG A 811 -28.81 -17.73 9.79
C ARG A 811 -27.68 -18.75 9.93
N ASP A 812 -28.03 -20.01 10.19
CA ASP A 812 -27.11 -21.16 10.13
C ASP A 812 -25.78 -20.98 10.94
N LYS A 813 -25.86 -20.20 12.03
CA LYS A 813 -24.77 -19.73 12.94
C LYS A 813 -23.88 -18.58 12.44
N GLU A 814 -24.06 -18.10 11.21
CA GLU A 814 -23.57 -16.79 10.78
C GLU A 814 -24.53 -15.68 11.26
N GLY A 815 -23.96 -14.54 11.65
CA GLY A 815 -24.64 -13.26 11.81
C GLY A 815 -24.13 -12.25 10.78
N LEU A 816 -25.02 -11.41 10.29
CA LEU A 816 -24.73 -10.23 9.49
C LEU A 816 -25.26 -9.00 10.22
N LEU A 817 -24.37 -8.05 10.45
CA LEU A 817 -24.65 -6.79 11.13
C LEU A 817 -24.19 -5.63 10.22
N CYS A 818 -25.08 -4.67 9.98
CA CYS A 818 -24.74 -3.39 9.39
C CYS A 818 -25.11 -2.28 10.38
N VAL A 819 -24.15 -1.40 10.68
CA VAL A 819 -24.32 -0.26 11.58
C VAL A 819 -23.86 1.03 10.92
N GLN A 820 -24.38 2.15 11.40
CA GLN A 820 -23.91 3.50 11.08
C GLN A 820 -23.38 4.18 12.35
N LYS A 821 -22.16 4.71 12.27
CA LYS A 821 -21.56 5.49 13.35
C LYS A 821 -22.27 6.84 13.49
N THR A 822 -22.50 7.30 14.72
CA THR A 822 -23.08 8.63 14.99
C THR A 822 -22.00 9.65 15.37
N MET A 823 -22.39 10.92 15.49
CA MET A 823 -21.54 12.00 16.01
C MET A 823 -21.30 11.89 17.54
N TRP A 824 -21.81 10.85 18.22
CA TRP A 824 -21.75 10.77 19.67
C TRP A 824 -20.32 10.61 20.22
N ARG A 825 -20.08 11.25 21.36
CA ARG A 825 -18.88 11.08 22.19
C ARG A 825 -19.22 11.05 23.68
N PRO A 826 -18.50 10.24 24.49
CA PRO A 826 -18.68 10.20 25.94
C PRO A 826 -18.17 11.50 26.59
N LYS A 827 -18.66 11.78 27.81
CA LYS A 827 -18.24 12.95 28.61
C LYS A 827 -17.13 12.65 29.63
N GLU A 828 -16.94 11.37 29.98
CA GLU A 828 -15.80 10.94 30.78
C GLU A 828 -14.52 10.91 29.94
N VAL A 829 -13.38 11.07 30.60
CA VAL A 829 -12.07 11.24 29.96
C VAL A 829 -11.07 10.23 30.52
N GLU A 830 -10.17 9.74 29.67
CA GLU A 830 -9.04 8.89 30.02
C GLU A 830 -7.74 9.50 29.50
N THR A 831 -6.84 9.88 30.42
CA THR A 831 -5.51 10.36 30.06
C THR A 831 -4.63 9.17 29.67
N VAL A 832 -4.30 9.06 28.38
CA VAL A 832 -3.45 7.97 27.88
C VAL A 832 -2.00 8.36 28.08
N THR A 833 -1.44 7.95 29.22
CA THR A 833 -0.19 8.49 29.79
C THR A 833 1.03 8.40 28.87
N TYR A 834 1.11 7.39 27.98
CA TYR A 834 2.22 7.25 27.05
C TYR A 834 2.20 8.26 25.87
N ALA A 835 1.07 8.94 25.66
CA ALA A 835 0.83 9.91 24.59
C ALA A 835 0.66 11.35 25.10
N ILE A 836 1.18 11.64 26.30
CA ILE A 836 1.28 12.97 26.90
C ILE A 836 2.72 13.50 26.76
N ALA A 837 2.84 14.75 26.30
CA ALA A 837 4.09 15.50 26.22
C ALA A 837 4.57 15.95 27.60
#